data_AF-A0A1Q3HC11-F1
#
_entry.id   AF-A0A1Q3HC11-F1
#
_cell.length_a   1.000
_cell.length_b   1.000
_cell.length_c   1.000
_cell.angle_alpha   90.00
_cell.angle_beta   90.00
_cell.angle_gamma   90.00
#
_symmetry.space_group_name_H-M   'P 1'
#
loop_
_entity.id
_entity.type
_entity.pdbx_description
1 polymer ?
#
loop_
_entity_poly.entity_id
_entity_poly.type
_entity_poly.pdbx_seq_one_letter_code
_entity_poly.pdbx_strand_id
1 'polypeptide(L)'
;MSAGYRNSISFVLVPRTSITFNSMDTAATRNLASPGELLIDVPIRGKGKNFKPGDVKCALTWLVKIGEKTASYPVDDAVMKVAPDGQFHVEVAGKSPVLDVVAQRLVGEGLVGFSLTPDFPHSEMATFPPSLRFNNTCAIHTKLPKPEQMLLGSLVTFSPDFGWIFKKAELELRVIEVDDGSTEIAATVPRSAFSHRWDAGSWWSGDRNWAIGFTGDSCEQLADVGEEEAGSYEFGWQLWGASRAGGPQTLLLEKRDFIRLPKPKLEEFKIEYDRSWHGTWEVSGKISGVAPRAHLMLDVALVEPAAAAGAEPPDYRASRIQIALDDEGVFEAYLGERHLPWKADPLAPSEPAPPLIATAPQESLCLIPQAEPQAFAILSFPAAARDGKPGPMAAYLDFDEDKFSAFKGQGLSWDPDADWICSQEGVSLMTRPPKPKRRNSGLTTNPAPPVDAGDQKTVITFEEMWLDIIAWEGVVPYMYRDTVGHVTVGAGNMLSRLEKNAPNDVMAAKGLPFQNMDTGKPATEAEIAKAFTDVQNLPKAMRATDYALRPTIALTDQTIRELARKRLVDEFLPHLVTKFPNFHSYPRAARRGLLDIVYNVGVGKFPGKANKPGKDYLFDTLTKAAMARNWAVAAENCHTMGTPENRNAWRKALFLYAATVEAKKT
;
A
#
# COMPACT_ATOMS: atom_id res chain seq x y z
N MET A 1 9.24 -89.44 58.85
CA MET A 1 9.78 -88.52 57.83
C MET A 1 8.63 -87.66 57.34
N SER A 2 8.58 -86.39 57.72
CA SER A 2 7.71 -85.38 57.11
C SER A 2 8.64 -84.29 56.56
N ALA A 3 8.89 -84.34 55.26
CA ALA A 3 9.66 -83.33 54.54
C ALA A 3 8.80 -82.07 54.40
N GLY A 4 8.97 -81.11 55.31
CA GLY A 4 8.30 -79.81 55.23
C GLY A 4 9.01 -78.92 54.22
N TYR A 5 8.38 -78.65 53.08
CA TYR A 5 8.79 -77.55 52.20
C TYR A 5 8.52 -76.21 52.89
N ARG A 6 9.58 -75.48 53.25
CA ARG A 6 9.49 -74.05 53.58
C ARG A 6 9.68 -73.27 52.29
N ASN A 7 8.60 -72.69 51.77
CA ASN A 7 8.68 -71.71 50.69
C ASN A 7 8.52 -70.31 51.31
N SER A 8 9.42 -69.40 51.00
CA SER A 8 9.39 -68.02 51.48
C SER A 8 8.94 -67.09 50.37
N ILE A 9 7.78 -66.47 50.53
CA ILE A 9 7.32 -65.39 49.64
C ILE A 9 7.87 -64.08 50.20
N SER A 10 8.74 -63.42 49.45
CA SER A 10 9.25 -62.09 49.81
C SER A 10 8.21 -61.04 49.42
N PHE A 11 7.74 -60.25 50.37
CA PHE A 11 6.93 -59.07 50.11
C PHE A 11 7.79 -57.83 50.26
N VAL A 12 7.68 -56.91 49.29
CA VAL A 12 8.21 -55.56 49.44
C VAL A 12 7.06 -54.68 49.90
N LEU A 13 7.09 -54.28 51.17
CA LEU A 13 6.16 -53.27 51.68
C LEU A 13 6.59 -51.91 51.14
N VAL A 14 5.82 -51.37 50.20
CA VAL A 14 5.99 -49.98 49.75
C VAL A 14 5.08 -49.09 50.62
N PRO A 15 5.64 -48.27 51.51
CA PRO A 15 4.83 -47.38 52.33
C PRO A 15 4.15 -46.33 51.44
N ARG A 16 2.88 -46.02 51.72
CA ARG A 16 2.20 -44.89 51.07
C ARG A 16 2.96 -43.60 51.38
N THR A 17 3.28 -42.84 50.35
CA THR A 17 3.90 -41.53 50.49
C THR A 17 2.83 -40.45 50.63
N SER A 18 3.18 -39.33 51.25
CA SER A 18 2.31 -38.15 51.30
C SER A 18 3.16 -36.89 51.30
N ILE A 19 2.68 -35.84 50.63
CA ILE A 19 3.33 -34.54 50.58
C ILE A 19 2.43 -33.51 51.25
N THR A 20 3.03 -32.63 52.04
CA THR A 20 2.38 -31.44 52.59
C THR A 20 3.23 -30.22 52.22
N PHE A 21 2.66 -29.28 51.46
CA PHE A 21 3.36 -28.05 51.09
C PHE A 21 3.41 -27.06 52.25
N ASN A 22 4.52 -26.33 52.34
CA ASN A 22 4.61 -25.16 53.20
C ASN A 22 3.77 -24.02 52.62
N SER A 23 3.41 -23.03 53.44
CA SER A 23 2.89 -21.77 52.92
C SER A 23 3.92 -21.11 52.00
N MET A 24 3.46 -20.54 50.89
CA MET A 24 4.32 -19.76 50.02
C MET A 24 4.93 -18.57 50.76
N ASP A 25 6.17 -18.24 50.43
CA ASP A 25 6.83 -17.09 51.04
C ASP A 25 6.16 -15.77 50.61
N THR A 26 6.30 -14.75 51.44
CA THR A 26 5.70 -13.43 51.21
C THR A 26 6.35 -12.70 50.02
N ALA A 27 7.57 -13.08 49.62
CA ALA A 27 8.28 -12.44 48.52
C ALA A 27 7.73 -12.93 47.16
N ALA A 28 7.64 -14.24 46.95
CA ALA A 28 7.03 -14.89 45.80
C ALA A 28 5.57 -14.48 45.64
N THR A 29 4.80 -14.45 46.73
CA THR A 29 3.40 -13.97 46.69
C THR A 29 3.30 -12.54 46.18
N ARG A 30 4.19 -11.65 46.63
CA ARG A 30 4.24 -10.25 46.18
C ARG A 30 4.72 -10.12 44.74
N ASN A 31 5.74 -10.87 44.35
CA ASN A 31 6.29 -10.87 43.00
C ASN A 31 5.29 -11.41 41.98
N LEU A 32 4.43 -12.36 42.35
CA LEU A 32 3.32 -12.81 41.50
C LEU A 32 2.22 -11.76 41.36
N ALA A 33 1.90 -11.06 42.45
CA ALA A 33 0.88 -10.02 42.44
C ALA A 33 1.31 -8.78 41.64
N SER A 34 2.60 -8.43 41.65
CA SER A 34 3.16 -7.30 40.93
C SER A 34 4.58 -7.64 40.44
N PRO A 35 4.69 -8.35 39.31
CA PRO A 35 5.97 -8.83 38.81
C PRO A 35 6.87 -7.70 38.34
N GLY A 36 8.11 -7.72 38.85
CA GLY A 36 9.20 -6.88 38.35
C GLY A 36 9.84 -7.47 37.10
N GLU A 37 9.86 -8.79 36.94
CA GLU A 37 10.47 -9.53 35.82
C GLU A 37 9.51 -10.59 35.28
N LEU A 38 9.63 -10.92 34.00
CA LEU A 38 8.76 -11.89 33.32
C LEU A 38 8.93 -13.32 33.85
N LEU A 39 10.11 -13.61 34.38
CA LEU A 39 10.48 -14.89 34.98
C LEU A 39 10.49 -14.72 36.49
N ILE A 40 9.59 -15.42 37.17
CA ILE A 40 9.36 -15.30 38.61
C ILE A 40 9.81 -16.59 39.28
N ASP A 41 10.76 -16.50 40.21
CA ASP A 41 11.13 -17.64 41.04
C ASP A 41 9.99 -17.98 42.02
N VAL A 42 9.55 -19.23 42.00
CA VAL A 42 8.48 -19.75 42.87
C VAL A 42 9.03 -20.95 43.64
N PRO A 43 9.67 -20.72 44.81
CA PRO A 43 10.28 -21.80 45.58
C PRO A 43 9.21 -22.72 46.17
N ILE A 44 9.18 -23.97 45.73
CA ILE A 44 8.26 -25.00 46.23
C ILE A 44 8.97 -25.80 47.31
N ARG A 45 8.40 -25.78 48.53
CA ARG A 45 8.94 -26.47 49.71
C ARG A 45 7.83 -27.16 50.49
N GLY A 46 8.19 -28.19 51.23
CA GLY A 46 7.23 -28.91 52.06
C GLY A 46 7.87 -30.03 52.86
N LYS A 47 7.01 -30.90 53.38
CA LYS A 47 7.41 -32.13 54.08
C LYS A 47 6.83 -33.35 53.38
N GLY A 48 7.70 -34.29 53.02
CA GLY A 48 7.36 -35.59 52.49
C GLY A 48 7.40 -36.66 53.59
N LYS A 49 6.41 -37.55 53.61
CA LYS A 49 6.40 -38.73 54.48
C LYS A 49 6.76 -39.96 53.66
N ASN A 50 7.62 -40.82 54.20
CA ASN A 50 8.04 -42.09 53.61
C ASN A 50 8.84 -42.00 52.29
N PHE A 51 9.41 -40.84 51.98
CA PHE A 51 10.41 -40.70 50.91
C PHE A 51 11.80 -41.00 51.46
N LYS A 52 12.64 -41.66 50.66
CA LYS A 52 14.06 -41.80 50.99
C LYS A 52 14.77 -40.45 50.77
N PRO A 53 15.74 -40.09 51.62
CA PRO A 53 16.56 -38.89 51.38
C PRO A 53 17.29 -38.99 50.05
N GLY A 54 17.41 -37.87 49.34
CA GLY A 54 18.03 -37.79 48.02
C GLY A 54 17.11 -37.18 46.96
N ASP A 55 17.44 -37.44 45.70
CA ASP A 55 16.76 -36.87 44.53
C ASP A 55 15.62 -37.79 44.08
N VAL A 56 14.42 -37.23 43.98
CA VAL A 56 13.23 -37.93 43.47
C VAL A 56 12.73 -37.16 42.24
N LYS A 57 12.77 -37.78 41.06
CA LYS A 57 12.15 -37.19 39.86
C LYS A 57 10.67 -36.95 40.11
N CYS A 58 10.09 -35.91 39.55
CA CYS A 58 8.68 -35.60 39.73
C CYS A 58 8.10 -34.88 38.52
N ALA A 59 6.81 -35.03 38.29
CA ALA A 59 6.05 -34.18 37.39
C ALA A 59 5.55 -32.96 38.15
N LEU A 60 5.98 -31.77 37.74
CA LEU A 60 5.49 -30.48 38.24
C LEU A 60 4.55 -29.87 37.19
N THR A 61 3.41 -29.34 37.63
CA THR A 61 2.46 -28.64 36.75
C THR A 61 2.03 -27.32 37.40
N TRP A 62 2.12 -26.20 36.68
CA TRP A 62 1.48 -24.95 37.09
C TRP A 62 -0.02 -24.99 36.82
N LEU A 63 -0.81 -24.50 37.77
CA LEU A 63 -2.27 -24.41 37.66
C LEU A 63 -2.67 -22.94 37.64
N VAL A 64 -3.13 -22.43 36.50
CA VAL A 64 -3.52 -21.02 36.34
C VAL A 64 -5.04 -20.93 36.21
N LYS A 65 -5.68 -20.21 37.11
CA LYS A 65 -7.12 -19.99 37.14
C LYS A 65 -7.46 -18.56 36.76
N ILE A 66 -8.26 -18.38 35.71
CA ILE A 66 -8.80 -17.10 35.24
C ILE A 66 -10.31 -17.26 35.13
N GLY A 67 -11.06 -16.49 35.94
CA GLY A 67 -12.50 -16.72 36.14
C GLY A 67 -12.76 -18.14 36.66
N GLU A 68 -13.60 -18.90 35.95
CA GLU A 68 -13.96 -20.29 36.31
C GLU A 68 -13.04 -21.34 35.67
N LYS A 69 -12.23 -20.94 34.68
CA LYS A 69 -11.38 -21.87 33.91
C LYS A 69 -10.03 -22.04 34.60
N THR A 70 -9.54 -23.28 34.68
CA THR A 70 -8.19 -23.60 35.16
C THR A 70 -7.41 -24.28 34.03
N ALA A 71 -6.27 -23.72 33.67
CA ALA A 71 -5.33 -24.28 32.71
C ALA A 71 -4.12 -24.89 33.43
N SER A 72 -3.54 -25.92 32.83
CA SER A 72 -2.42 -26.68 33.38
C SER A 72 -1.21 -26.56 32.47
N TYR A 73 -0.04 -26.25 33.02
CA TYR A 73 1.21 -26.08 32.27
C TYR A 73 2.29 -26.99 32.87
N PRO A 74 2.63 -28.11 32.22
CA PRO A 74 3.66 -29.02 32.73
C PRO A 74 5.04 -28.34 32.71
N VAL A 75 5.89 -28.76 33.65
CA VAL A 75 7.27 -28.31 33.78
C VAL A 75 8.17 -29.53 33.68
N ASP A 76 9.06 -29.51 32.69
CA ASP A 76 9.99 -30.61 32.44
C ASP A 76 11.14 -30.62 33.46
N ASP A 77 11.74 -31.79 33.65
CA ASP A 77 12.96 -31.99 34.44
C ASP A 77 12.89 -31.51 35.90
N ALA A 78 11.70 -31.56 36.51
CA ALA A 78 11.54 -31.26 37.92
C ALA A 78 12.06 -32.40 38.82
N VAL A 79 12.80 -32.04 39.86
CA VAL A 79 13.39 -32.95 40.85
C VAL A 79 13.05 -32.45 42.25
N MET A 80 12.47 -33.33 43.06
CA MET A 80 12.24 -33.12 44.48
C MET A 80 13.47 -33.56 45.28
N LYS A 81 14.13 -32.63 45.95
CA LYS A 81 15.29 -32.85 46.83
C LYS A 81 14.82 -33.11 48.25
N VAL A 82 14.92 -34.34 48.74
CA VAL A 82 14.42 -34.75 50.06
C VAL A 82 15.55 -34.87 51.06
N ALA A 83 15.44 -34.15 52.18
CA ALA A 83 16.38 -34.18 53.29
C ALA A 83 16.13 -35.36 54.25
N PRO A 84 17.11 -35.72 55.11
CA PRO A 84 16.96 -36.81 56.10
C PRO A 84 15.76 -36.70 57.05
N ASP A 85 15.31 -35.49 57.34
CA ASP A 85 14.15 -35.20 58.21
C ASP A 85 12.80 -35.18 57.46
N GLY A 86 12.82 -35.48 56.16
CA GLY A 86 11.68 -35.48 55.26
C GLY A 86 11.29 -34.09 54.73
N GLN A 87 12.01 -33.01 55.07
CA GLN A 87 11.84 -31.73 54.38
C GLN A 87 12.24 -31.87 52.92
N PHE A 88 11.57 -31.15 52.03
CA PHE A 88 11.97 -31.10 50.63
C PHE A 88 11.87 -29.71 50.03
N HIS A 89 12.61 -29.52 48.95
CA HIS A 89 12.40 -28.46 47.98
C HIS A 89 12.41 -29.03 46.57
N VAL A 90 11.77 -28.34 45.64
CA VAL A 90 11.76 -28.74 44.22
C VAL A 90 12.79 -27.89 43.47
N GLU A 91 13.49 -28.51 42.54
CA GLU A 91 14.39 -27.86 41.60
C GLU A 91 14.02 -28.23 40.16
N VAL A 92 14.24 -27.32 39.22
CA VAL A 92 14.17 -27.55 37.78
C VAL A 92 15.51 -27.15 37.20
N ALA A 93 16.20 -28.09 36.54
CA ALA A 93 17.58 -27.89 36.07
C ALA A 93 18.53 -27.33 37.15
N GLY A 94 18.37 -27.79 38.40
CA GLY A 94 19.20 -27.38 39.55
C GLY A 94 18.92 -25.98 40.11
N LYS A 95 17.82 -25.33 39.71
CA LYS A 95 17.39 -24.01 40.20
C LYS A 95 15.98 -24.08 40.78
N SER A 96 15.58 -23.02 41.49
CA SER A 96 14.17 -22.89 41.91
C SER A 96 13.25 -22.91 40.68
N PRO A 97 12.04 -23.52 40.77
CA PRO A 97 11.07 -23.48 39.70
C PRO A 97 10.74 -22.04 39.30
N VAL A 98 10.69 -21.79 38.00
CA VAL A 98 10.39 -20.48 37.43
C VAL A 98 8.98 -20.51 36.83
N LEU A 99 8.20 -19.47 37.13
CA LEU A 99 6.94 -19.18 36.46
C LEU A 99 7.16 -18.02 35.48
N ASP A 100 6.82 -18.26 34.21
CA ASP A 100 6.93 -17.31 33.11
C ASP A 100 5.56 -16.68 32.83
N VAL A 101 5.48 -15.35 33.01
CA VAL A 101 4.25 -14.55 32.86
C VAL A 101 3.61 -14.74 31.48
N VAL A 102 4.41 -14.85 30.42
CA VAL A 102 3.92 -14.98 29.04
C VAL A 102 3.58 -16.42 28.71
N ALA A 103 4.50 -17.36 28.99
CA ALA A 103 4.32 -18.76 28.62
C ALA A 103 3.15 -19.42 29.36
N GLN A 104 2.90 -19.03 30.62
CA GLN A 104 1.74 -19.48 31.39
C GLN A 104 0.50 -18.56 31.26
N ARG A 105 0.53 -17.58 30.33
CA ARG A 105 -0.59 -16.68 30.01
C ARG A 105 -1.19 -15.99 31.24
N LEU A 106 -0.35 -15.42 32.09
CA LEU A 106 -0.79 -14.69 33.29
C LEU A 106 -1.31 -13.29 32.93
N VAL A 107 -2.35 -13.24 32.08
CA VAL A 107 -2.98 -12.03 31.54
C VAL A 107 -4.24 -11.69 32.34
N GLY A 108 -4.42 -10.43 32.69
CA GLY A 108 -5.54 -9.95 33.51
C GLY A 108 -5.39 -10.37 34.97
N GLU A 109 -6.53 -10.56 35.64
CA GLU A 109 -6.60 -10.99 37.04
C GLU A 109 -6.84 -12.51 37.13
N GLY A 110 -6.10 -13.19 38.01
CA GLY A 110 -6.29 -14.62 38.25
C GLY A 110 -5.53 -15.15 39.46
N LEU A 111 -5.53 -16.48 39.58
CA LEU A 111 -4.86 -17.23 40.64
C LEU A 111 -3.90 -18.27 40.06
N VAL A 112 -2.77 -18.47 40.73
CA VAL A 112 -1.80 -19.51 40.42
C VAL A 112 -1.70 -20.50 41.58
N GLY A 113 -1.56 -21.77 41.24
CA GLY A 113 -1.20 -22.87 42.11
C GLY A 113 -0.30 -23.86 41.36
N PHE A 114 -0.09 -25.05 41.92
CA PHE A 114 0.71 -26.09 41.28
C PHE A 114 0.34 -27.47 41.79
N SER A 115 0.65 -28.49 41.01
CA SER A 115 0.63 -29.89 41.45
C SER A 115 1.99 -30.55 41.27
N LEU A 116 2.28 -31.52 42.15
CA LEU A 116 3.53 -32.26 42.17
C LEU A 116 3.22 -33.75 42.30
N THR A 117 3.72 -34.55 41.37
CA THR A 117 3.60 -36.01 41.39
C THR A 117 5.00 -36.63 41.36
N PRO A 118 5.53 -37.09 42.50
CA PRO A 118 6.79 -37.82 42.54
C PRO A 118 6.74 -39.09 41.73
N ASP A 119 7.83 -39.38 41.00
CA ASP A 119 8.09 -40.66 40.36
C ASP A 119 8.52 -41.68 41.41
N PHE A 120 7.55 -42.13 42.20
CA PHE A 120 7.72 -43.12 43.25
C PHE A 120 6.50 -44.05 43.29
N PRO A 121 6.67 -45.36 43.49
CA PRO A 121 5.55 -46.29 43.44
C PRO A 121 4.44 -45.92 44.44
N HIS A 122 3.20 -45.86 43.94
CA HIS A 122 1.99 -45.49 44.70
C HIS A 122 2.00 -44.07 45.28
N SER A 123 2.84 -43.16 44.75
CA SER A 123 2.76 -41.75 45.12
C SER A 123 1.51 -41.10 44.53
N GLU A 124 0.79 -40.38 45.37
CA GLU A 124 -0.36 -39.57 44.94
C GLU A 124 0.09 -38.17 44.53
N MET A 125 -0.68 -37.55 43.63
CA MET A 125 -0.50 -36.15 43.27
C MET A 125 -0.83 -35.27 44.47
N ALA A 126 0.09 -34.39 44.85
CA ALA A 126 -0.17 -33.35 45.82
C ALA A 126 -0.44 -32.01 45.10
N THR A 127 -1.47 -31.30 45.52
CA THR A 127 -1.89 -30.04 44.90
C THR A 127 -1.85 -28.89 45.90
N PHE A 128 -1.16 -27.82 45.53
CA PHE A 128 -1.33 -26.50 46.11
C PHE A 128 -2.38 -25.76 45.27
N PRO A 129 -3.61 -25.57 45.77
CA PRO A 129 -4.71 -25.06 44.96
C PRO A 129 -4.42 -23.61 44.49
N PRO A 130 -4.95 -23.20 43.32
CA PRO A 130 -4.80 -21.83 42.84
C PRO A 130 -5.27 -20.82 43.89
N SER A 131 -4.32 -20.09 44.46
CA SER A 131 -4.54 -19.17 45.57
C SER A 131 -3.60 -17.96 45.58
N LEU A 132 -2.53 -18.00 44.78
CA LEU A 132 -1.59 -16.88 44.61
C LEU A 132 -2.14 -15.93 43.55
N ARG A 133 -2.43 -14.68 43.92
CA ARG A 133 -3.02 -13.69 43.00
C ARG A 133 -1.98 -13.12 42.04
N PHE A 134 -2.40 -12.89 40.81
CA PHE A 134 -1.72 -12.03 39.84
C PHE A 134 -2.71 -11.04 39.23
N ASN A 135 -2.22 -9.88 38.80
CA ASN A 135 -3.00 -8.91 38.04
C ASN A 135 -2.08 -8.18 37.05
N ASN A 136 -2.03 -8.68 35.81
CA ASN A 136 -1.18 -8.11 34.77
C ASN A 136 -2.04 -7.62 33.60
N THR A 137 -2.29 -6.31 33.53
CA THR A 137 -3.03 -5.71 32.41
C THR A 137 -2.36 -6.03 31.08
N CYS A 138 -3.11 -6.62 30.17
CA CYS A 138 -2.72 -6.79 28.77
C CYS A 138 -4.00 -6.83 27.95
N ALA A 139 -4.28 -5.74 27.25
CA ALA A 139 -5.46 -5.59 26.42
C ALA A 139 -5.13 -4.85 25.13
N ILE A 140 -5.94 -5.05 24.11
CA ILE A 140 -5.93 -4.26 22.90
C ILE A 140 -7.34 -3.73 22.70
N HIS A 141 -7.48 -2.41 22.67
CA HIS A 141 -8.72 -1.75 22.32
C HIS A 141 -8.75 -1.51 20.82
N THR A 142 -9.90 -1.74 20.20
CA THR A 142 -10.06 -1.58 18.75
C THR A 142 -11.09 -0.50 18.47
N LYS A 143 -10.72 0.48 17.63
CA LYS A 143 -11.66 1.44 17.05
C LYS A 143 -11.93 1.04 15.61
N LEU A 144 -13.16 0.60 15.36
CA LEU A 144 -13.64 0.23 14.03
C LEU A 144 -14.23 1.45 13.31
N PRO A 145 -14.22 1.46 11.96
CA PRO A 145 -15.09 2.33 11.18
C PRO A 145 -16.55 2.14 11.57
N LYS A 146 -17.39 3.14 11.28
CA LYS A 146 -18.84 2.95 11.37
C LYS A 146 -19.29 1.86 10.39
N PRO A 147 -20.35 1.09 10.68
CA PRO A 147 -20.81 0.01 9.80
C PRO A 147 -21.00 0.44 8.34
N GLU A 148 -21.55 1.63 8.09
CA GLU A 148 -21.77 2.19 6.76
C GLU A 148 -20.49 2.64 6.03
N GLN A 149 -19.37 2.72 6.75
CA GLN A 149 -18.04 3.07 6.25
C GLN A 149 -17.08 1.88 6.31
N MET A 150 -17.56 0.68 6.64
CA MET A 150 -16.74 -0.51 6.69
C MET A 150 -16.57 -1.06 5.27
N LEU A 151 -15.57 -0.52 4.58
CA LEU A 151 -15.20 -0.85 3.19
C LEU A 151 -13.74 -1.35 3.13
N LEU A 152 -13.34 -2.00 2.05
CA LEU A 152 -11.94 -2.37 1.82
C LEU A 152 -11.05 -1.11 1.88
N GLY A 153 -9.96 -1.15 2.64
CA GLY A 153 -9.07 -0.02 2.86
C GLY A 153 -9.51 0.95 3.96
N SER A 154 -10.67 0.76 4.59
CA SER A 154 -11.07 1.58 5.74
C SER A 154 -10.13 1.39 6.92
N LEU A 155 -10.03 2.38 7.80
CA LEU A 155 -9.02 2.39 8.86
C LEU A 155 -9.53 1.74 10.16
N VAL A 156 -8.79 0.74 10.65
CA VAL A 156 -8.94 0.18 11.99
C VAL A 156 -7.77 0.64 12.85
N THR A 157 -8.06 1.06 14.07
CA THR A 157 -7.05 1.50 15.03
C THR A 157 -7.00 0.56 16.22
N PHE A 158 -5.82 0.01 16.50
CA PHE A 158 -5.49 -0.82 17.65
C PHE A 158 -4.74 0.02 18.69
N SER A 159 -5.33 0.18 19.86
CA SER A 159 -4.77 0.91 21.00
C SER A 159 -4.34 -0.09 22.07
N PRO A 160 -3.04 -0.38 22.21
CA PRO A 160 -2.56 -1.32 23.22
C PRO A 160 -2.64 -0.72 24.63
N ASP A 161 -3.17 -1.49 25.58
CA ASP A 161 -3.14 -1.22 27.02
C ASP A 161 -2.35 -2.34 27.71
N PHE A 162 -1.03 -2.19 27.70
CA PHE A 162 -0.10 -3.15 28.28
C PHE A 162 0.47 -2.63 29.60
N GLY A 163 0.23 -3.39 30.66
CA GLY A 163 0.87 -3.19 31.95
C GLY A 163 2.39 -3.29 31.83
N TRP A 164 3.08 -2.67 32.80
CA TRP A 164 4.55 -2.54 32.79
C TRP A 164 5.28 -3.85 32.49
N ILE A 165 4.82 -4.97 33.06
CA ILE A 165 5.49 -6.25 32.89
C ILE A 165 5.51 -6.72 31.42
N PHE A 166 4.41 -6.56 30.69
CA PHE A 166 4.34 -6.96 29.28
C PHE A 166 5.15 -6.05 28.36
N LYS A 167 5.54 -4.85 28.81
CA LYS A 167 6.50 -4.01 28.07
C LYS A 167 7.91 -4.60 28.06
N LYS A 168 8.21 -5.56 28.95
CA LYS A 168 9.46 -6.32 28.93
C LYS A 168 9.41 -7.53 27.99
N ALA A 169 8.23 -7.88 27.48
CA ALA A 169 8.06 -8.98 26.54
C ALA A 169 8.19 -8.47 25.10
N GLU A 170 8.56 -9.38 24.21
CA GLU A 170 8.33 -9.18 22.78
C GLU A 170 6.85 -9.49 22.53
N LEU A 171 6.12 -8.58 21.89
CA LEU A 171 4.71 -8.75 21.56
C LEU A 171 4.49 -8.57 20.07
N GLU A 172 3.55 -9.32 19.50
CA GLU A 172 3.20 -9.23 18.09
C GLU A 172 1.68 -9.29 17.91
N LEU A 173 1.11 -8.21 17.42
CA LEU A 173 -0.26 -8.19 16.94
C LEU A 173 -0.28 -8.73 15.52
N ARG A 174 -1.14 -9.72 15.27
CA ARG A 174 -1.42 -10.25 13.93
C ARG A 174 -2.90 -10.12 13.66
N VAL A 175 -3.25 -9.52 12.54
CA VAL A 175 -4.58 -9.67 11.95
C VAL A 175 -4.49 -10.83 10.98
N ILE A 176 -5.40 -11.78 11.10
CA ILE A 176 -5.44 -12.99 10.29
C ILE A 176 -6.79 -13.03 9.58
N GLU A 177 -6.78 -13.55 8.36
CA GLU A 177 -7.99 -14.03 7.71
C GLU A 177 -8.41 -15.32 8.46
N VAL A 178 -9.71 -15.46 8.74
CA VAL A 178 -10.29 -16.56 9.52
C VAL A 178 -11.28 -17.30 8.62
N ASP A 179 -10.75 -18.26 7.86
CA ASP A 179 -11.54 -19.25 7.12
C ASP A 179 -12.44 -20.09 8.06
N ASP A 180 -13.61 -19.60 8.47
CA ASP A 180 -14.63 -20.39 9.20
C ASP A 180 -15.63 -21.08 8.24
N GLY A 181 -15.42 -20.97 6.92
CA GLY A 181 -16.21 -21.61 5.87
C GLY A 181 -15.95 -23.12 5.75
N SER A 182 -16.99 -23.96 5.83
CA SER A 182 -16.86 -25.43 5.82
C SER A 182 -16.36 -26.05 4.50
N THR A 183 -16.15 -25.25 3.44
CA THR A 183 -15.81 -25.71 2.09
C THR A 183 -14.42 -25.33 1.63
N GLU A 184 -13.66 -24.57 2.41
CA GLU A 184 -12.37 -24.01 1.99
C GLU A 184 -11.18 -24.84 2.47
N ILE A 185 -10.15 -24.92 1.63
CA ILE A 185 -8.91 -25.61 1.95
C ILE A 185 -8.10 -24.69 2.85
N ALA A 186 -8.15 -24.95 4.16
CA ALA A 186 -7.36 -24.21 5.13
C ALA A 186 -5.89 -24.09 4.67
N ALA A 187 -5.39 -22.86 4.59
CA ALA A 187 -4.02 -22.61 4.18
C ALA A 187 -3.04 -23.38 5.09
N THR A 188 -2.04 -24.02 4.49
CA THR A 188 -1.02 -24.80 5.23
C THR A 188 -0.12 -23.94 6.12
N VAL A 189 -0.10 -22.62 5.90
CA VAL A 189 0.65 -21.65 6.68
C VAL A 189 -0.30 -20.50 7.04
N PRO A 190 -0.41 -20.12 8.33
CA PRO A 190 -1.21 -18.98 8.75
C PRO A 190 -0.71 -17.70 8.06
N ARG A 191 -1.57 -17.06 7.28
CA ARG A 191 -1.26 -15.80 6.60
C ARG A 191 -1.77 -14.64 7.45
N SER A 192 -0.85 -13.76 7.86
CA SER A 192 -1.24 -12.54 8.55
C SER A 192 -1.53 -11.46 7.53
N ALA A 193 -2.76 -10.95 7.52
CA ALA A 193 -3.14 -9.80 6.74
C ALA A 193 -2.40 -8.54 7.20
N PHE A 194 -2.13 -8.40 8.49
CA PHE A 194 -1.32 -7.31 9.06
C PHE A 194 -0.55 -7.83 10.26
N SER A 195 0.68 -7.36 10.43
CA SER A 195 1.45 -7.64 11.63
C SER A 195 2.13 -6.38 12.16
N HIS A 196 2.17 -6.27 13.49
CA HIS A 196 2.94 -5.24 14.15
C HIS A 196 3.63 -5.81 15.38
N ARG A 197 4.93 -5.54 15.49
CA ARG A 197 5.79 -6.04 16.55
C ARG A 197 6.22 -4.92 17.48
N TRP A 198 6.15 -5.23 18.76
CA TRP A 198 6.73 -4.48 19.85
C TRP A 198 7.94 -5.27 20.39
N ASP A 199 9.18 -4.79 20.15
CA ASP A 199 10.48 -5.24 20.73
C ASP A 199 10.80 -4.92 22.20
N ALA A 200 10.90 -5.95 23.05
CA ALA A 200 11.05 -5.85 24.51
C ALA A 200 11.84 -4.63 25.04
N GLY A 201 11.28 -3.94 26.02
CA GLY A 201 11.92 -2.81 26.71
C GLY A 201 11.81 -1.46 26.02
N SER A 202 11.20 -1.39 24.84
CA SER A 202 10.93 -0.12 24.17
C SER A 202 9.75 0.60 24.83
N TRP A 203 9.81 1.93 24.84
CA TRP A 203 8.73 2.78 25.28
C TRP A 203 7.71 2.90 24.15
N TRP A 204 6.82 1.91 24.05
CA TRP A 204 5.72 1.96 23.10
C TRP A 204 4.73 3.04 23.54
N SER A 205 4.60 4.04 22.69
CA SER A 205 3.48 4.96 22.71
C SER A 205 2.86 5.00 21.32
N GLY A 206 1.54 4.94 21.28
CA GLY A 206 0.78 5.24 20.09
C GLY A 206 0.01 4.05 19.56
N ASP A 207 -1.14 4.39 18.99
CA ASP A 207 -2.00 3.45 18.31
C ASP A 207 -1.32 2.85 17.07
N ARG A 208 -1.88 1.73 16.60
CA ARG A 208 -1.51 1.09 15.35
C ARG A 208 -2.69 1.04 14.41
N ASN A 209 -2.41 1.46 13.21
CA ASN A 209 -3.39 1.68 12.17
C ASN A 209 -3.24 0.57 11.14
N TRP A 210 -4.37 0.06 10.67
CA TRP A 210 -4.45 -0.96 9.64
C TRP A 210 -5.54 -0.61 8.65
N ALA A 211 -5.24 -0.66 7.35
CA ALA A 211 -6.25 -0.57 6.30
C ALA A 211 -6.83 -1.95 6.05
N ILE A 212 -8.14 -2.13 6.23
CA ILE A 212 -8.79 -3.44 6.09
C ILE A 212 -8.45 -4.06 4.73
N GLY A 213 -7.92 -5.28 4.74
CA GLY A 213 -7.51 -6.04 3.55
C GLY A 213 -6.14 -5.69 2.96
N PHE A 214 -5.33 -4.84 3.62
CA PHE A 214 -3.96 -4.51 3.21
C PHE A 214 -2.93 -4.94 4.26
N THR A 215 -1.65 -4.98 3.87
CA THR A 215 -0.52 -5.33 4.77
C THR A 215 -0.15 -4.24 5.77
N GLY A 216 -0.72 -3.03 5.62
CA GLY A 216 -0.45 -1.85 6.42
C GLY A 216 -1.56 -0.80 6.32
N ASP A 217 -1.28 0.44 6.70
CA ASP A 217 -2.22 1.57 6.60
C ASP A 217 -2.08 2.43 5.33
N SER A 218 -1.01 2.21 4.56
CA SER A 218 -0.67 2.92 3.31
C SER A 218 -1.51 2.51 2.10
N CYS A 219 -2.20 1.37 2.18
CA CYS A 219 -2.94 0.76 1.07
C CYS A 219 -2.10 0.40 -0.17
N GLU A 220 -0.77 0.21 -0.01
CA GLU A 220 0.13 -0.10 -1.13
C GLU A 220 0.09 -1.57 -1.56
N GLN A 221 -0.16 -2.49 -0.63
CA GLN A 221 -0.15 -3.93 -0.87
C GLN A 221 -1.33 -4.60 -0.16
N LEU A 222 -2.13 -5.35 -0.91
CA LEU A 222 -3.23 -6.17 -0.39
C LEU A 222 -2.65 -7.33 0.43
N ALA A 223 -3.36 -7.66 1.50
CA ALA A 223 -3.08 -8.85 2.29
C ALA A 223 -3.32 -10.10 1.45
N ASP A 224 -2.48 -11.13 1.60
CA ASP A 224 -2.76 -12.42 1.01
C ASP A 224 -3.90 -13.11 1.80
N VAL A 225 -5.07 -13.16 1.19
CA VAL A 225 -6.31 -13.75 1.74
C VAL A 225 -6.59 -15.17 1.21
N GLY A 226 -5.61 -15.84 0.62
CA GLY A 226 -5.83 -17.16 -0.02
C GLY A 226 -6.05 -17.09 -1.53
N GLU A 227 -6.30 -18.24 -2.15
CA GLU A 227 -6.53 -18.37 -3.60
C GLU A 227 -8.01 -18.52 -3.96
N GLU A 228 -8.84 -19.06 -3.06
CA GLU A 228 -10.26 -19.36 -3.33
C GLU A 228 -11.16 -18.98 -2.15
N GLU A 229 -11.16 -17.70 -1.76
CA GLU A 229 -12.10 -17.23 -0.76
C GLU A 229 -13.49 -17.07 -1.42
N ALA A 230 -14.43 -17.94 -1.10
CA ALA A 230 -15.79 -17.91 -1.63
C ALA A 230 -16.68 -17.09 -0.70
N GLY A 231 -16.68 -15.76 -0.83
CA GLY A 231 -17.62 -14.91 -0.09
C GLY A 231 -17.03 -13.58 0.40
N SER A 232 -17.29 -13.27 1.67
CA SER A 232 -16.84 -12.06 2.36
C SER A 232 -15.58 -12.31 3.16
N TYR A 233 -14.68 -11.33 3.21
CA TYR A 233 -13.53 -11.32 4.11
C TYR A 233 -13.94 -11.47 5.56
N GLU A 234 -13.36 -12.46 6.23
CA GLU A 234 -13.51 -12.68 7.66
C GLU A 234 -12.16 -12.46 8.32
N PHE A 235 -12.02 -11.39 9.10
CA PHE A 235 -10.79 -11.11 9.82
C PHE A 235 -10.97 -11.33 11.31
N GLY A 236 -9.95 -11.93 11.90
CA GLY A 236 -9.69 -12.01 13.33
C GLY A 236 -8.37 -11.32 13.68
N TRP A 237 -8.10 -11.16 14.97
CA TRP A 237 -6.78 -10.74 15.42
C TRP A 237 -6.29 -11.55 16.61
N GLN A 238 -4.97 -11.65 16.72
CA GLN A 238 -4.25 -12.38 17.73
C GLN A 238 -3.12 -11.51 18.29
N LEU A 239 -2.91 -11.57 19.60
CA LEU A 239 -1.72 -11.02 20.25
C LEU A 239 -0.86 -12.18 20.72
N TRP A 240 0.32 -12.27 20.13
CA TRP A 240 1.36 -13.21 20.52
C TRP A 240 2.40 -12.52 21.39
N GLY A 241 3.05 -13.28 22.26
CA GLY A 241 4.18 -12.77 23.02
C GLY A 241 5.25 -13.82 23.31
N ALA A 242 6.47 -13.34 23.55
CA ALA A 242 7.60 -14.15 24.01
C ALA A 242 8.33 -13.42 25.15
N SER A 243 8.74 -14.19 26.17
CA SER A 243 9.46 -13.64 27.33
C SER A 243 10.91 -13.25 27.05
N ARG A 244 11.42 -13.60 25.87
CA ARG A 244 12.77 -13.24 25.40
C ARG A 244 12.75 -13.13 23.88
N ALA A 245 13.65 -12.30 23.35
CA ALA A 245 13.79 -12.11 21.91
C ALA A 245 14.03 -13.45 21.18
N GLY A 246 13.20 -13.75 20.19
CA GLY A 246 13.28 -15.01 19.42
C GLY A 246 12.92 -16.28 20.22
N GLY A 247 12.35 -16.14 21.41
CA GLY A 247 11.83 -17.26 22.19
C GLY A 247 10.55 -17.87 21.62
N PRO A 248 10.05 -18.96 22.22
CA PRO A 248 8.76 -19.54 21.85
C PRO A 248 7.64 -18.52 21.99
N GLN A 249 6.83 -18.36 20.96
CA GLN A 249 5.68 -17.46 20.94
C GLN A 249 4.48 -18.12 21.62
N THR A 250 3.77 -17.36 22.45
CA THR A 250 2.55 -17.78 23.14
C THR A 250 1.40 -16.87 22.75
N LEU A 251 0.28 -17.45 22.31
CA LEU A 251 -0.95 -16.71 22.08
C LEU A 251 -1.52 -16.20 23.41
N LEU A 252 -1.55 -14.88 23.59
CA LEU A 252 -2.01 -14.21 24.81
C LEU A 252 -3.48 -13.81 24.71
N LEU A 253 -3.88 -13.19 23.60
CA LEU A 253 -5.25 -12.72 23.35
C LEU A 253 -5.65 -13.07 21.93
N GLU A 254 -6.94 -13.30 21.71
CA GLU A 254 -7.50 -13.54 20.39
C GLU A 254 -8.94 -12.99 20.32
N LYS A 255 -9.31 -12.49 19.14
CA LYS A 255 -10.70 -12.24 18.76
C LYS A 255 -10.89 -12.72 17.32
N ARG A 256 -11.58 -13.86 17.16
CA ARG A 256 -11.83 -14.49 15.86
C ARG A 256 -12.88 -13.74 15.04
N ASP A 257 -14.05 -13.51 15.62
CA ASP A 257 -15.14 -12.75 15.00
C ASP A 257 -14.91 -11.24 15.13
N PHE A 258 -13.94 -10.70 14.37
CA PHE A 258 -13.59 -9.28 14.47
C PHE A 258 -14.24 -8.42 13.39
N ILE A 259 -14.00 -8.71 12.11
CA ILE A 259 -14.57 -7.97 10.98
C ILE A 259 -15.07 -8.96 9.93
N ARG A 260 -16.29 -8.74 9.44
CA ARG A 260 -16.80 -9.36 8.22
C ARG A 260 -17.05 -8.27 7.18
N LEU A 261 -16.45 -8.40 6.01
CA LEU A 261 -16.48 -7.39 4.97
C LEU A 261 -16.76 -8.04 3.61
N PRO A 262 -17.84 -7.67 2.88
CA PRO A 262 -18.04 -8.18 1.53
C PRO A 262 -16.88 -7.77 0.62
N LYS A 263 -16.53 -8.63 -0.33
CA LYS A 263 -15.57 -8.29 -1.38
C LYS A 263 -16.01 -7.01 -2.12
N PRO A 264 -15.06 -6.16 -2.53
CA PRO A 264 -15.35 -5.13 -3.52
C PRO A 264 -16.01 -5.76 -4.74
N LYS A 265 -16.88 -5.01 -5.41
CA LYS A 265 -17.65 -5.51 -6.55
C LYS A 265 -17.36 -4.72 -7.80
N LEU A 266 -16.98 -5.41 -8.88
CA LEU A 266 -16.91 -4.83 -10.21
C LEU A 266 -18.32 -4.71 -10.80
N GLU A 267 -18.86 -3.50 -10.83
CA GLU A 267 -20.21 -3.23 -11.34
C GLU A 267 -20.18 -3.02 -12.86
N GLU A 268 -19.18 -2.28 -13.33
CA GLU A 268 -19.01 -1.89 -14.73
C GLU A 268 -17.54 -2.01 -15.14
N PHE A 269 -17.29 -2.55 -16.33
CA PHE A 269 -15.98 -2.52 -16.98
C PHE A 269 -16.18 -2.61 -18.49
N LYS A 270 -15.85 -1.52 -19.17
CA LYS A 270 -16.11 -1.37 -20.60
C LYS A 270 -14.97 -0.64 -21.28
N ILE A 271 -14.87 -0.92 -22.57
CA ILE A 271 -13.95 -0.28 -23.49
C ILE A 271 -14.75 0.24 -24.68
N GLU A 272 -14.44 1.45 -25.15
CA GLU A 272 -15.14 2.10 -26.27
C GLU A 272 -14.08 2.65 -27.25
N TYR A 273 -14.23 2.39 -28.55
CA TYR A 273 -13.31 2.91 -29.56
C TYR A 273 -13.73 4.30 -30.01
N ASP A 274 -12.84 5.30 -29.86
CA ASP A 274 -13.08 6.66 -30.34
C ASP A 274 -12.41 6.90 -31.70
N ARG A 275 -13.21 6.82 -32.77
CA ARG A 275 -12.77 7.09 -34.15
C ARG A 275 -12.28 8.52 -34.36
N SER A 276 -12.71 9.47 -33.53
CA SER A 276 -12.32 10.88 -33.68
C SER A 276 -10.87 11.14 -33.26
N TRP A 277 -10.26 10.22 -32.50
CA TRP A 277 -8.93 10.35 -31.92
C TRP A 277 -8.01 9.19 -32.33
N HIS A 278 -7.59 9.15 -33.60
CA HIS A 278 -6.45 8.37 -34.10
C HIS A 278 -6.17 7.02 -33.40
N GLY A 279 -7.15 6.11 -33.34
CA GLY A 279 -6.89 4.78 -32.75
C GLY A 279 -6.85 4.72 -31.23
N THR A 280 -7.59 5.59 -30.53
CA THR A 280 -7.66 5.59 -29.06
C THR A 280 -8.92 4.87 -28.56
N TRP A 281 -8.73 4.04 -27.53
CA TRP A 281 -9.73 3.34 -26.77
C TRP A 281 -9.97 4.05 -25.43
N GLU A 282 -11.22 4.39 -25.12
CA GLU A 282 -11.63 4.85 -23.79
C GLU A 282 -11.97 3.63 -22.93
N VAL A 283 -11.32 3.48 -21.79
CA VAL A 283 -11.65 2.45 -20.80
C VAL A 283 -12.30 3.11 -19.61
N SER A 284 -13.40 2.53 -19.12
CA SER A 284 -14.07 3.00 -17.93
C SER A 284 -14.73 1.86 -17.16
N GLY A 285 -14.98 2.10 -15.88
CA GLY A 285 -15.68 1.15 -15.05
C GLY A 285 -15.94 1.68 -13.65
N LYS A 286 -16.51 0.81 -12.81
CA LYS A 286 -16.87 1.12 -11.44
C LYS A 286 -16.68 -0.09 -10.53
N ILE A 287 -15.96 0.13 -9.43
CA ILE A 287 -15.76 -0.82 -8.35
C ILE A 287 -16.34 -0.25 -7.07
N SER A 288 -17.37 -0.88 -6.52
CA SER A 288 -17.91 -0.53 -5.20
C SER A 288 -17.24 -1.36 -4.09
N GLY A 289 -17.45 -0.97 -2.83
CA GLY A 289 -16.87 -1.69 -1.68
C GLY A 289 -15.44 -1.25 -1.31
N VAL A 290 -14.90 -0.20 -1.93
CA VAL A 290 -13.56 0.35 -1.64
C VAL A 290 -13.69 1.71 -0.97
N ALA A 291 -12.91 1.96 0.08
CA ALA A 291 -12.88 3.24 0.76
C ALA A 291 -12.15 4.30 -0.10
N PRO A 292 -12.64 5.56 -0.16
CA PRO A 292 -11.99 6.63 -0.93
C PRO A 292 -10.50 6.81 -0.62
N ARG A 293 -10.13 6.68 0.67
CA ARG A 293 -8.74 6.81 1.11
C ARG A 293 -7.80 5.72 0.60
N ALA A 294 -8.34 4.61 0.12
CA ALA A 294 -7.51 3.49 -0.32
C ALA A 294 -6.71 3.87 -1.57
N HIS A 295 -7.19 4.85 -2.36
CA HIS A 295 -6.57 5.30 -3.60
C HIS A 295 -6.11 4.11 -4.45
N LEU A 296 -6.95 3.08 -4.51
CA LEU A 296 -6.58 1.79 -5.08
C LEU A 296 -6.22 2.00 -6.55
N MET A 297 -5.02 1.55 -6.90
CA MET A 297 -4.52 1.62 -8.26
C MET A 297 -4.96 0.38 -9.02
N LEU A 298 -5.34 0.60 -10.27
CA LEU A 298 -5.74 -0.42 -11.24
C LEU A 298 -4.72 -0.42 -12.36
N ASP A 299 -4.33 -1.59 -12.82
CA ASP A 299 -3.59 -1.71 -14.07
C ASP A 299 -4.51 -2.23 -15.16
N VAL A 300 -4.61 -1.45 -16.23
CA VAL A 300 -5.44 -1.75 -17.40
C VAL A 300 -4.55 -1.87 -18.62
N ALA A 301 -4.69 -2.97 -19.36
CA ALA A 301 -3.97 -3.19 -20.60
C ALA A 301 -4.93 -3.54 -21.75
N LEU A 302 -4.63 -3.06 -22.96
CA LEU A 302 -5.29 -3.55 -24.18
C LEU A 302 -4.71 -4.89 -24.58
N VAL A 303 -5.59 -5.80 -24.96
CA VAL A 303 -5.26 -7.09 -25.57
C VAL A 303 -6.07 -7.28 -26.84
N GLU A 304 -5.38 -7.74 -27.87
CA GLU A 304 -5.99 -8.19 -29.11
C GLU A 304 -6.19 -9.71 -29.03
N PRO A 305 -7.32 -10.25 -29.53
CA PRO A 305 -7.46 -11.69 -29.69
C PRO A 305 -6.33 -12.20 -30.60
N ALA A 306 -5.63 -13.27 -30.18
CA ALA A 306 -4.40 -13.70 -30.83
C ALA A 306 -4.55 -13.86 -32.35
N ALA A 307 -3.64 -13.23 -33.10
CA ALA A 307 -3.37 -13.63 -34.47
C ALA A 307 -2.88 -15.10 -34.47
N ALA A 308 -3.20 -15.84 -35.55
CA ALA A 308 -2.93 -17.27 -35.69
C ALA A 308 -1.56 -17.72 -35.14
N ALA A 309 -1.52 -18.92 -34.56
CA ALA A 309 -0.36 -19.53 -33.92
C ALA A 309 0.95 -19.27 -34.71
N GLY A 310 1.88 -18.51 -34.10
CA GLY A 310 3.21 -18.21 -34.67
C GLY A 310 3.57 -16.72 -34.78
N ALA A 311 2.65 -15.80 -34.49
CA ALA A 311 2.99 -14.37 -34.37
C ALA A 311 3.78 -14.11 -33.07
N GLU A 312 4.84 -13.29 -33.13
CA GLU A 312 5.46 -12.78 -31.91
C GLU A 312 4.43 -11.97 -31.12
N PRO A 313 4.32 -12.18 -29.78
CA PRO A 313 3.58 -11.29 -28.89
C PRO A 313 3.92 -9.83 -29.19
N PRO A 314 2.94 -8.96 -29.50
CA PRO A 314 3.18 -7.52 -29.43
C PRO A 314 3.77 -7.14 -28.06
N ASP A 315 4.62 -6.10 -28.01
CA ASP A 315 5.19 -5.63 -26.74
C ASP A 315 4.15 -4.81 -25.97
N TYR A 316 3.24 -5.50 -25.27
CA TYR A 316 2.12 -4.88 -24.54
C TYR A 316 2.54 -4.14 -23.26
N ARG A 317 3.84 -4.14 -22.88
CA ARG A 317 4.31 -3.29 -21.78
C ARG A 317 4.13 -1.80 -22.08
N ALA A 318 3.93 -1.44 -23.34
CA ALA A 318 3.68 -0.08 -23.79
C ALA A 318 2.18 0.28 -23.96
N SER A 319 1.26 -0.64 -23.66
CA SER A 319 -0.20 -0.42 -23.70
C SER A 319 -0.89 -0.63 -22.34
N ARG A 320 -0.11 -0.61 -21.24
CA ARG A 320 -0.59 -0.65 -19.86
C ARG A 320 -0.60 0.75 -19.27
N ILE A 321 -1.68 1.09 -18.58
CA ILE A 321 -1.79 2.32 -17.81
C ILE A 321 -2.24 2.00 -16.38
N GLN A 322 -1.80 2.84 -15.45
CA GLN A 322 -2.17 2.74 -14.06
C GLN A 322 -3.24 3.80 -13.74
N ILE A 323 -4.42 3.38 -13.30
CA ILE A 323 -5.58 4.25 -13.08
C ILE A 323 -5.94 4.22 -11.60
N ALA A 324 -6.10 5.38 -10.99
CA ALA A 324 -6.63 5.48 -9.63
C ALA A 324 -8.17 5.43 -9.66
N LEU A 325 -8.76 4.71 -8.71
CA LEU A 325 -10.19 4.84 -8.39
C LEU A 325 -10.46 6.21 -7.76
N ASP A 326 -11.54 6.86 -8.18
CA ASP A 326 -12.04 8.06 -7.50
C ASP A 326 -12.81 7.74 -6.22
N ASP A 327 -13.32 8.78 -5.55
CA ASP A 327 -14.02 8.64 -4.27
C ASP A 327 -15.35 7.88 -4.40
N GLU A 328 -15.90 7.79 -5.61
CA GLU A 328 -17.11 7.03 -5.92
C GLU A 328 -16.81 5.61 -6.46
N GLY A 329 -15.53 5.24 -6.52
CA GLY A 329 -15.08 3.97 -7.07
C GLY A 329 -15.17 3.89 -8.59
N VAL A 330 -15.25 5.02 -9.29
CA VAL A 330 -15.24 5.09 -10.75
C VAL A 330 -13.82 5.26 -11.24
N PHE A 331 -13.51 4.65 -12.39
CA PHE A 331 -12.24 4.81 -13.07
C PHE A 331 -12.47 5.07 -14.57
N GLU A 332 -11.66 5.95 -15.16
CA GLU A 332 -11.70 6.29 -16.58
C GLU A 332 -10.28 6.58 -17.09
N ALA A 333 -9.93 6.06 -18.27
CA ALA A 333 -8.68 6.40 -18.94
C ALA A 333 -8.70 6.11 -20.45
N TYR A 334 -7.59 6.37 -21.13
CA TYR A 334 -7.45 6.25 -22.58
C TYR A 334 -6.22 5.39 -22.93
N LEU A 335 -6.36 4.49 -23.91
CA LEU A 335 -5.35 3.53 -24.38
C LEU A 335 -5.21 3.60 -25.91
N GLY A 336 -4.01 3.58 -26.50
CA GLY A 336 -3.85 3.63 -27.98
C GLY A 336 -2.48 4.11 -28.45
N GLU A 337 -2.29 4.22 -29.78
CA GLU A 337 -0.98 4.39 -30.47
C GLU A 337 -0.10 5.56 -29.99
N ARG A 338 -0.63 6.54 -29.25
CA ARG A 338 0.18 7.63 -28.67
C ARG A 338 0.81 7.33 -27.31
N HIS A 339 0.49 6.20 -26.68
CA HIS A 339 1.15 5.76 -25.44
C HIS A 339 2.41 4.90 -25.70
N LEU A 340 2.68 4.55 -26.97
CA LEU A 340 3.91 3.89 -27.41
C LEU A 340 4.99 4.91 -27.81
N PRO A 341 6.23 4.81 -27.29
CA PRO A 341 7.37 5.48 -27.91
C PRO A 341 7.61 4.80 -29.27
N TRP A 342 7.49 5.57 -30.35
CA TRP A 342 7.71 5.09 -31.71
C TRP A 342 9.06 4.34 -31.80
N LYS A 343 9.00 3.06 -32.20
CA LYS A 343 10.09 2.41 -32.93
C LYS A 343 10.17 3.07 -34.30
N ALA A 344 10.85 4.20 -34.38
CA ALA A 344 11.51 4.65 -35.58
C ALA A 344 12.84 5.21 -35.10
N ASP A 345 13.91 4.43 -35.33
CA ASP A 345 15.26 4.93 -35.18
C ASP A 345 15.39 6.19 -36.05
N PRO A 346 15.59 7.39 -35.47
CA PRO A 346 15.71 8.63 -36.25
C PRO A 346 16.98 8.64 -37.12
N LEU A 347 17.84 7.61 -37.02
CA LEU A 347 19.03 7.40 -37.83
C LEU A 347 18.90 6.25 -38.85
N ALA A 348 17.76 5.55 -38.92
CA ALA A 348 17.54 4.60 -40.01
C ALA A 348 17.47 5.37 -41.34
N PRO A 349 18.30 5.02 -42.35
CA PRO A 349 18.25 5.66 -43.65
C PRO A 349 16.85 5.48 -44.22
N SER A 350 16.24 6.59 -44.68
CA SER A 350 14.95 6.59 -45.35
C SER A 350 14.92 5.50 -46.42
N GLU A 351 14.05 4.50 -46.27
CA GLU A 351 13.75 3.63 -47.40
C GLU A 351 13.28 4.51 -48.56
N PRO A 352 13.81 4.32 -49.77
CA PRO A 352 13.41 5.10 -50.92
C PRO A 352 11.93 4.87 -51.17
N ALA A 353 11.16 5.96 -51.21
CA ALA A 353 9.74 5.93 -51.52
C ALA A 353 9.50 5.10 -52.79
N PRO A 354 8.59 4.11 -52.77
CA PRO A 354 8.26 3.36 -53.97
C PRO A 354 7.77 4.35 -55.04
N PRO A 355 8.13 4.11 -56.31
CA PRO A 355 7.83 5.05 -57.38
C PRO A 355 6.32 5.29 -57.47
N LEU A 356 5.95 6.57 -57.46
CA LEU A 356 4.60 7.06 -57.72
C LEU A 356 4.12 6.53 -59.06
N ILE A 357 3.29 5.48 -59.04
CA ILE A 357 2.44 5.13 -60.17
C ILE A 357 1.33 6.17 -60.21
N ALA A 358 1.51 7.15 -61.11
CA ALA A 358 0.46 8.05 -61.52
C ALA A 358 -0.62 7.25 -62.27
N THR A 359 -1.82 7.15 -61.70
CA THR A 359 -3.14 7.29 -62.33
C THR A 359 -4.19 6.54 -61.51
N ALA A 360 -4.74 7.19 -60.49
CA ALA A 360 -6.09 6.91 -60.00
C ALA A 360 -6.73 8.24 -59.56
N PRO A 361 -7.98 8.52 -59.94
CA PRO A 361 -8.67 9.75 -59.53
C PRO A 361 -8.78 9.81 -57.99
N GLN A 362 -8.53 11.00 -57.45
CA GLN A 362 -8.48 11.28 -56.00
C GLN A 362 -9.85 11.17 -55.29
N GLU A 363 -10.89 10.70 -55.98
CA GLU A 363 -12.26 10.54 -55.47
C GLU A 363 -12.61 9.10 -55.07
N SER A 364 -11.69 8.13 -55.19
CA SER A 364 -11.98 6.71 -54.89
C SER A 364 -11.27 6.12 -53.65
N LEU A 365 -10.64 6.95 -52.82
CA LEU A 365 -9.92 6.49 -51.60
C LEU A 365 -10.75 6.55 -50.31
N CYS A 366 -12.02 6.95 -50.36
CA CYS A 366 -12.92 6.89 -49.22
C CYS A 366 -13.91 5.75 -49.46
N LEU A 367 -14.07 4.85 -48.47
CA LEU A 367 -15.04 3.73 -48.39
C LEU A 367 -14.50 2.32 -48.67
N ILE A 368 -13.31 1.97 -48.18
CA ILE A 368 -13.18 0.62 -47.60
C ILE A 368 -13.67 0.77 -46.16
N PRO A 369 -14.77 0.13 -45.74
CA PRO A 369 -15.08 0.01 -44.33
C PRO A 369 -13.96 -0.86 -43.74
N GLN A 370 -12.95 -0.23 -43.16
CA GLN A 370 -12.05 -0.97 -42.28
C GLN A 370 -12.94 -1.57 -41.21
N ALA A 371 -12.92 -2.90 -41.11
CA ALA A 371 -13.55 -3.60 -40.01
C ALA A 371 -13.08 -2.95 -38.71
N GLU A 372 -14.03 -2.64 -37.83
CA GLU A 372 -13.70 -2.01 -36.56
C GLU A 372 -12.69 -2.88 -35.83
N PRO A 373 -11.60 -2.32 -35.30
CA PRO A 373 -10.64 -3.11 -34.56
C PRO A 373 -11.37 -3.72 -33.36
N GLN A 374 -11.34 -5.05 -33.23
CA GLN A 374 -11.82 -5.74 -32.04
C GLN A 374 -10.67 -5.78 -31.03
N ALA A 375 -10.87 -5.15 -29.87
CA ALA A 375 -9.93 -5.22 -28.76
C ALA A 375 -10.68 -5.44 -27.44
N PHE A 376 -9.97 -6.02 -26.49
CA PHE A 376 -10.41 -6.22 -25.12
C PHE A 376 -9.50 -5.42 -24.19
N ALA A 377 -10.01 -5.06 -23.01
CA ALA A 377 -9.18 -4.57 -21.92
C ALA A 377 -9.14 -5.62 -20.79
N ILE A 378 -7.98 -5.78 -20.18
CA ILE A 378 -7.79 -6.59 -18.98
C ILE A 378 -7.49 -5.70 -17.79
N LEU A 379 -8.07 -6.04 -16.65
CA LEU A 379 -7.95 -5.33 -15.38
C LEU A 379 -7.14 -6.13 -14.37
N SER A 380 -6.31 -5.45 -13.58
CA SER A 380 -5.58 -6.06 -12.46
C SER A 380 -5.32 -5.10 -11.30
N PHE A 381 -5.02 -5.67 -10.13
CA PHE A 381 -4.59 -4.92 -8.94
C PHE A 381 -3.08 -5.05 -8.73
N PRO A 382 -2.31 -3.96 -8.83
CA PRO A 382 -0.88 -3.98 -8.54
C PRO A 382 -0.61 -4.28 -7.07
N ALA A 383 -1.52 -3.80 -6.20
CA ALA A 383 -1.49 -4.09 -4.78
C ALA A 383 -1.67 -5.59 -4.48
N ALA A 384 -2.27 -6.38 -5.38
CA ALA A 384 -2.41 -7.83 -5.21
C ALA A 384 -1.13 -8.61 -5.56
N ALA A 385 -0.05 -7.94 -5.96
CA ALA A 385 1.14 -8.63 -6.42
C ALA A 385 1.82 -9.43 -5.30
N ARG A 386 2.13 -10.70 -5.57
CA ARG A 386 2.87 -11.64 -4.71
C ARG A 386 4.22 -11.95 -5.36
N ASP A 387 5.31 -11.74 -4.63
CA ASP A 387 6.68 -11.97 -5.12
C ASP A 387 7.00 -11.30 -6.47
N GLY A 388 6.43 -10.10 -6.68
CA GLY A 388 6.57 -9.33 -7.92
C GLY A 388 5.73 -9.83 -9.10
N LYS A 389 4.88 -10.84 -8.90
CA LYS A 389 3.91 -11.33 -9.88
C LYS A 389 2.49 -10.88 -9.52
N PRO A 390 1.59 -10.66 -10.49
CA PRO A 390 0.17 -10.40 -10.21
C PRO A 390 -0.45 -11.53 -9.39
N GLY A 391 -1.25 -11.19 -8.37
CA GLY A 391 -2.05 -12.17 -7.63
C GLY A 391 -3.42 -12.43 -8.29
N PRO A 392 -4.12 -13.52 -7.93
CA PRO A 392 -5.40 -13.88 -8.54
C PRO A 392 -6.49 -12.88 -8.20
N MET A 393 -7.20 -12.35 -9.20
CA MET A 393 -8.23 -11.31 -9.00
C MET A 393 -9.46 -11.81 -8.24
N ALA A 394 -9.82 -13.08 -8.39
CA ALA A 394 -11.00 -13.68 -7.74
C ALA A 394 -10.92 -13.65 -6.20
N ALA A 395 -9.71 -13.66 -5.63
CA ALA A 395 -9.51 -13.48 -4.20
C ALA A 395 -9.87 -12.06 -3.72
N TYR A 396 -9.74 -11.07 -4.61
CA TYR A 396 -9.81 -9.64 -4.23
C TYR A 396 -11.06 -8.90 -4.72
N LEU A 397 -11.78 -9.46 -5.69
CA LEU A 397 -12.88 -8.78 -6.38
C LEU A 397 -14.02 -9.77 -6.64
N ASP A 398 -15.23 -9.38 -6.28
CA ASP A 398 -16.46 -10.00 -6.75
C ASP A 398 -16.81 -9.43 -8.12
N PHE A 399 -17.08 -10.30 -9.09
CA PHE A 399 -17.48 -9.91 -10.43
C PHE A 399 -18.37 -10.99 -11.04
N ASP A 400 -19.25 -10.57 -11.94
CA ASP A 400 -20.12 -11.47 -12.69
C ASP A 400 -19.29 -12.11 -13.83
N GLU A 401 -18.93 -13.39 -13.69
CA GLU A 401 -18.13 -14.12 -14.69
C GLU A 401 -18.82 -14.21 -16.06
N ASP A 402 -20.16 -14.23 -16.09
CA ASP A 402 -20.92 -14.28 -17.34
C ASP A 402 -20.86 -12.92 -18.07
N LYS A 403 -20.80 -11.83 -17.29
CA LYS A 403 -20.70 -10.46 -17.80
C LYS A 403 -19.25 -10.03 -18.12
N PHE A 404 -18.31 -10.43 -17.27
CA PHE A 404 -16.90 -10.11 -17.31
C PHE A 404 -16.15 -11.43 -17.24
N SER A 405 -15.83 -11.99 -18.41
CA SER A 405 -15.21 -13.30 -18.48
C SER A 405 -13.85 -13.25 -17.78
N ALA A 406 -13.70 -14.03 -16.69
CA ALA A 406 -12.37 -14.47 -16.27
C ALA A 406 -11.79 -15.20 -17.48
N PHE A 407 -10.66 -14.72 -18.01
CA PHE A 407 -10.21 -15.14 -19.33
C PHE A 407 -9.84 -16.64 -19.34
N LYS A 408 -10.80 -17.51 -19.69
CA LYS A 408 -10.67 -18.97 -19.68
C LYS A 408 -10.47 -19.49 -21.12
N GLY A 409 -9.32 -19.19 -21.72
CA GLY A 409 -8.80 -19.92 -22.90
C GLY A 409 -8.75 -19.17 -24.26
N GLN A 410 -7.96 -19.77 -25.16
CA GLN A 410 -7.20 -19.21 -26.31
C GLN A 410 -6.03 -18.33 -25.86
N GLY A 411 -4.80 -18.81 -26.05
CA GLY A 411 -3.60 -18.16 -25.53
C GLY A 411 -3.52 -16.69 -25.91
N LEU A 412 -3.81 -15.82 -24.95
CA LEU A 412 -3.31 -14.46 -25.02
C LEU A 412 -1.80 -14.54 -24.97
N SER A 413 -1.16 -13.65 -25.70
CA SER A 413 0.29 -13.44 -25.73
C SER A 413 0.89 -13.00 -24.39
N TRP A 414 0.06 -12.91 -23.34
CA TRP A 414 0.41 -12.43 -22.03
C TRP A 414 0.24 -13.52 -20.97
N ASP A 415 1.10 -13.43 -19.95
CA ASP A 415 1.41 -14.43 -18.92
C ASP A 415 0.20 -15.32 -18.52
N PRO A 416 0.20 -16.62 -18.86
CA PRO A 416 -0.91 -17.54 -18.60
C PRO A 416 -1.15 -17.86 -17.12
N ASP A 417 -0.27 -17.39 -16.23
CA ASP A 417 -0.36 -17.65 -14.78
C ASP A 417 -1.12 -16.56 -13.99
N ALA A 418 -1.67 -15.54 -14.66
CA ALA A 418 -2.39 -14.47 -13.99
C ALA A 418 -3.90 -14.51 -14.30
N ASP A 419 -4.73 -14.49 -13.26
CA ASP A 419 -6.18 -14.42 -13.39
C ASP A 419 -6.61 -12.98 -13.68
N TRP A 420 -6.88 -12.70 -14.95
CA TRP A 420 -7.33 -11.39 -15.42
C TRP A 420 -8.85 -11.34 -15.54
N ILE A 421 -9.42 -10.15 -15.33
CA ILE A 421 -10.82 -9.87 -15.67
C ILE A 421 -10.85 -9.14 -17.01
N CYS A 422 -11.62 -9.67 -17.95
CA CYS A 422 -11.77 -9.11 -19.29
C CYS A 422 -12.99 -8.18 -19.39
N SER A 423 -12.86 -7.06 -20.10
CA SER A 423 -13.95 -6.14 -20.38
C SER A 423 -14.99 -6.76 -21.32
N GLN A 424 -16.16 -6.15 -21.39
CA GLN A 424 -17.08 -6.39 -22.52
C GLN A 424 -16.44 -5.96 -23.84
N GLU A 425 -16.79 -6.62 -24.95
CA GLU A 425 -16.29 -6.29 -26.29
C GLU A 425 -16.58 -4.81 -26.61
N GLY A 426 -15.57 -4.09 -27.08
CA GLY A 426 -15.70 -2.67 -27.35
C GLY A 426 -16.59 -2.38 -28.55
N VAL A 427 -17.66 -1.62 -28.34
CA VAL A 427 -18.56 -1.19 -29.42
C VAL A 427 -18.07 0.16 -29.96
N SER A 428 -17.93 0.30 -31.28
CA SER A 428 -17.64 1.61 -31.89
C SER A 428 -18.80 2.56 -31.62
N LEU A 429 -18.51 3.71 -31.02
CA LEU A 429 -19.50 4.76 -30.87
C LEU A 429 -19.88 5.29 -32.27
N MET A 430 -21.17 5.25 -32.63
CA MET A 430 -21.67 6.18 -33.65
C MET A 430 -21.35 7.60 -33.21
N THR A 431 -20.96 8.46 -34.16
CA THR A 431 -20.52 9.85 -33.97
C THR A 431 -21.30 10.59 -32.88
N ARG A 432 -20.80 10.51 -31.65
CA ARG A 432 -21.26 11.33 -30.54
C ARG A 432 -20.50 12.64 -30.65
N PRO A 433 -21.13 13.81 -30.45
CA PRO A 433 -20.37 15.03 -30.19
C PRO A 433 -19.43 14.73 -29.02
N PRO A 434 -18.11 14.97 -29.14
CA PRO A 434 -17.15 14.59 -28.11
C PRO A 434 -17.60 15.15 -26.78
N LYS A 435 -17.72 14.29 -25.76
CA LYS A 435 -17.94 14.74 -24.39
C LYS A 435 -16.69 15.53 -24.01
N PRO A 436 -16.79 16.81 -23.63
CA PRO A 436 -15.61 17.53 -23.23
C PRO A 436 -15.15 17.05 -21.85
N LYS A 437 -14.06 16.28 -21.81
CA LYS A 437 -13.46 15.75 -20.58
C LYS A 437 -12.10 16.41 -20.31
N ARG A 438 -11.73 16.48 -19.03
CA ARG A 438 -10.42 16.90 -18.54
C ARG A 438 -9.51 15.68 -18.66
N ARG A 439 -8.39 15.79 -19.38
CA ARG A 439 -7.44 14.67 -19.48
C ARG A 439 -6.60 14.62 -18.20
N ASN A 440 -7.01 13.80 -17.25
CA ASN A 440 -6.06 13.24 -16.30
C ASN A 440 -5.32 12.14 -17.08
N SER A 441 -4.02 12.26 -17.24
CA SER A 441 -3.25 11.42 -18.16
C SER A 441 -3.07 9.97 -17.70
N GLY A 442 -3.67 9.54 -16.58
CA GLY A 442 -3.42 8.18 -16.03
C GLY A 442 -1.94 7.89 -15.79
N LEU A 443 -1.09 8.92 -15.81
CA LEU A 443 0.34 8.83 -15.60
C LEU A 443 0.61 9.31 -14.18
N THR A 444 0.73 8.37 -13.25
CA THR A 444 1.58 8.57 -12.09
C THR A 444 3.00 8.76 -12.63
N THR A 445 3.63 9.91 -12.33
CA THR A 445 5.09 10.00 -12.48
C THR A 445 5.69 8.83 -11.71
N ASN A 446 6.61 8.08 -12.34
CA ASN A 446 7.37 7.04 -11.64
C ASN A 446 7.74 7.51 -10.23
N PRO A 447 7.61 6.67 -9.19
CA PRO A 447 8.22 6.95 -7.89
C PRO A 447 9.67 7.36 -8.13
N ALA A 448 10.22 8.21 -7.27
CA ALA A 448 11.59 8.72 -7.42
C ALA A 448 12.51 7.58 -7.92
N PRO A 449 13.26 7.79 -9.03
CA PRO A 449 13.93 6.71 -9.73
C PRO A 449 14.73 5.86 -8.73
N PRO A 450 14.77 4.52 -8.89
CA PRO A 450 15.54 3.63 -8.01
C PRO A 450 16.97 4.14 -7.75
N VAL A 451 17.56 3.81 -6.60
CA VAL A 451 18.91 4.28 -6.17
C VAL A 451 20.02 3.94 -7.19
N ASP A 452 19.73 3.01 -8.09
CA ASP A 452 20.52 2.43 -9.16
C ASP A 452 20.12 2.88 -10.58
N ALA A 453 19.07 3.71 -10.74
CA ALA A 453 18.60 4.19 -12.03
C ALA A 453 19.47 5.32 -12.61
N GLY A 454 20.61 4.93 -13.20
CA GLY A 454 21.19 5.58 -14.38
C GLY A 454 21.77 6.99 -14.21
N ASP A 455 22.53 7.43 -15.20
CA ASP A 455 23.41 8.60 -15.17
C ASP A 455 22.72 9.90 -14.68
N GLN A 456 23.15 10.37 -13.51
CA GLN A 456 22.69 11.60 -12.85
C GLN A 456 23.16 12.89 -13.55
N LYS A 457 24.03 12.78 -14.56
CA LYS A 457 24.58 13.89 -15.34
C LYS A 457 23.88 14.08 -16.69
N THR A 458 23.07 13.13 -17.15
CA THR A 458 22.28 13.28 -18.38
C THR A 458 21.43 14.56 -18.34
N VAL A 459 21.34 15.23 -19.49
CA VAL A 459 20.49 16.41 -19.64
C VAL A 459 19.03 15.96 -19.55
N ILE A 460 18.19 16.68 -18.79
CA ILE A 460 16.75 16.41 -18.76
C ILE A 460 16.20 16.74 -20.14
N THR A 461 15.61 15.75 -20.80
CA THR A 461 15.00 15.97 -22.12
C THR A 461 13.64 16.63 -21.97
N PHE A 462 13.16 17.27 -23.04
CA PHE A 462 11.79 17.79 -23.04
C PHE A 462 10.76 16.68 -22.82
N GLU A 463 11.00 15.48 -23.35
CA GLU A 463 10.05 14.35 -23.24
C GLU A 463 9.84 13.90 -21.80
N GLU A 464 10.92 13.81 -21.02
CA GLU A 464 10.84 13.45 -19.60
C GLU A 464 10.10 14.51 -18.79
N MET A 465 10.36 15.77 -19.10
CA MET A 465 9.70 16.90 -18.45
C MET A 465 8.23 16.99 -18.84
N TRP A 466 7.91 16.67 -20.09
CA TRP A 466 6.54 16.58 -20.58
C TRP A 466 5.75 15.52 -19.81
N LEU A 467 6.33 14.35 -19.55
CA LEU A 467 5.72 13.31 -18.71
C LEU A 467 5.44 13.81 -17.29
N ASP A 468 6.38 14.55 -16.69
CA ASP A 468 6.19 15.15 -15.36
C ASP A 468 5.06 16.19 -15.36
N ILE A 469 5.01 17.06 -16.36
CA ILE A 469 3.95 18.07 -16.49
C ILE A 469 2.59 17.41 -16.63
N ILE A 470 2.42 16.46 -17.55
CA ILE A 470 1.10 15.90 -17.83
C ILE A 470 0.57 15.07 -16.66
N ALA A 471 1.46 14.49 -15.86
CA ALA A 471 1.11 13.78 -14.64
C ALA A 471 0.58 14.73 -13.55
N TRP A 472 1.19 15.91 -13.42
CA TRP A 472 0.92 16.81 -12.30
C TRP A 472 0.01 18.00 -12.58
N GLU A 473 0.10 18.61 -13.77
CA GLU A 473 -0.73 19.74 -14.20
C GLU A 473 -2.00 19.26 -14.93
N GLY A 474 -1.89 18.11 -15.61
CA GLY A 474 -2.89 17.64 -16.56
C GLY A 474 -2.86 18.45 -17.86
N VAL A 475 -3.69 18.05 -18.83
CA VAL A 475 -3.81 18.73 -20.13
C VAL A 475 -5.26 19.03 -20.43
N VAL A 476 -5.58 20.31 -20.60
CA VAL A 476 -6.94 20.79 -20.92
C VAL A 476 -6.89 21.50 -22.27
N PRO A 477 -7.40 20.90 -23.35
CA PRO A 477 -7.20 21.46 -24.69
C PRO A 477 -8.04 22.72 -24.95
N TYR A 478 -9.08 22.97 -24.16
CA TYR A 478 -9.92 24.17 -24.22
C TYR A 478 -9.62 25.14 -23.06
N MET A 479 -10.09 26.38 -23.18
CA MET A 479 -9.89 27.40 -22.15
C MET A 479 -10.67 27.04 -20.87
N TYR A 480 -10.04 27.21 -19.71
CA TYR A 480 -10.65 27.03 -18.39
C TYR A 480 -10.18 28.13 -17.44
N ARG A 481 -10.84 28.28 -16.28
CA ARG A 481 -10.42 29.25 -15.27
C ARG A 481 -9.75 28.55 -14.08
N ASP A 482 -8.49 28.88 -13.84
CA ASP A 482 -7.71 28.27 -12.76
C ASP A 482 -8.16 28.71 -11.36
N THR A 483 -7.53 28.17 -10.31
CA THR A 483 -7.87 28.46 -8.91
C THR A 483 -7.59 29.91 -8.51
N VAL A 484 -6.66 30.58 -9.19
CA VAL A 484 -6.32 31.99 -8.98
C VAL A 484 -7.30 32.91 -9.72
N GLY A 485 -7.96 32.39 -10.75
CA GLY A 485 -8.99 33.06 -11.53
C GLY A 485 -8.52 33.50 -12.92
N HIS A 486 -7.38 33.01 -13.41
CA HIS A 486 -6.88 33.30 -14.75
C HIS A 486 -7.46 32.33 -15.78
N VAL A 487 -7.63 32.79 -17.01
CA VAL A 487 -7.96 31.92 -18.15
C VAL A 487 -6.70 31.16 -18.54
N THR A 488 -6.81 29.84 -18.67
CA THR A 488 -5.69 28.92 -18.86
C THR A 488 -6.07 27.88 -19.91
N VAL A 489 -5.08 27.33 -20.62
CA VAL A 489 -5.27 26.28 -21.64
C VAL A 489 -4.06 25.35 -21.68
N GLY A 490 -4.21 24.18 -22.28
CA GLY A 490 -3.16 23.20 -22.47
C GLY A 490 -2.67 22.62 -21.15
N ALA A 491 -1.34 22.57 -20.99
CA ALA A 491 -0.69 22.08 -19.79
C ALA A 491 -0.43 23.23 -18.79
N GLY A 492 -1.46 23.96 -18.38
CA GLY A 492 -1.32 25.10 -17.45
C GLY A 492 -0.78 26.39 -18.08
N ASN A 493 -1.03 26.63 -19.38
CA ASN A 493 -0.62 27.86 -20.04
C ASN A 493 -1.61 29.01 -19.77
N MET A 494 -1.22 29.94 -18.90
CA MET A 494 -2.01 31.12 -18.57
C MET A 494 -2.14 32.09 -19.76
N LEU A 495 -3.37 32.39 -20.14
CA LEU A 495 -3.73 33.41 -21.14
C LEU A 495 -4.03 34.73 -20.43
N SER A 496 -3.00 35.55 -20.30
CA SER A 496 -3.08 36.85 -19.60
C SER A 496 -4.00 37.88 -20.27
N ARG A 497 -4.29 37.72 -21.56
CA ARG A 497 -5.05 38.67 -22.37
C ARG A 497 -5.70 38.00 -23.58
N LEU A 498 -6.64 38.71 -24.19
CA LEU A 498 -7.29 38.28 -25.43
C LEU A 498 -6.43 38.61 -26.67
N GLU A 499 -5.99 39.86 -26.79
CA GLU A 499 -5.32 40.39 -27.97
C GLU A 499 -3.80 40.12 -27.98
N LYS A 500 -3.26 39.81 -29.15
CA LYS A 500 -1.82 39.56 -29.34
C LYS A 500 -1.05 40.88 -29.47
N ASN A 501 0.08 40.98 -28.78
CA ASN A 501 1.02 42.11 -28.92
C ASN A 501 2.06 41.86 -30.02
N ALA A 502 2.26 40.61 -30.41
CA ALA A 502 3.19 40.17 -31.44
C ALA A 502 2.68 38.90 -32.13
N PRO A 503 3.17 38.55 -33.34
CA PRO A 503 2.72 37.35 -34.06
C PRO A 503 2.85 36.02 -33.30
N ASN A 504 3.81 35.91 -32.38
CA ASN A 504 4.13 34.68 -31.64
C ASN A 504 3.78 34.76 -30.14
N ASP A 505 2.77 35.56 -29.80
CA ASP A 505 2.37 35.86 -28.43
C ASP A 505 1.55 34.74 -27.80
N VAL A 506 2.24 33.81 -27.16
CA VAL A 506 1.63 32.62 -26.51
C VAL A 506 0.84 32.92 -25.23
N MET A 507 0.89 34.18 -24.76
CA MET A 507 0.16 34.65 -23.57
C MET A 507 -1.18 35.32 -23.93
N ALA A 508 -1.49 35.43 -25.23
CA ALA A 508 -2.72 35.96 -25.76
C ALA A 508 -3.59 34.86 -26.37
N ALA A 509 -4.89 34.84 -26.09
CA ALA A 509 -5.81 33.84 -26.63
C ALA A 509 -5.83 33.82 -28.16
N LYS A 510 -5.89 35.00 -28.81
CA LYS A 510 -5.80 35.13 -30.28
C LYS A 510 -4.41 34.87 -30.86
N GLY A 511 -3.41 34.65 -30.02
CA GLY A 511 -2.06 34.25 -30.43
C GLY A 511 -1.90 32.75 -30.64
N LEU A 512 -2.92 31.93 -30.29
CA LEU A 512 -2.85 30.48 -30.37
C LEU A 512 -3.74 29.91 -31.48
N PRO A 513 -3.32 28.83 -32.16
CA PRO A 513 -4.02 28.26 -33.31
C PRO A 513 -5.15 27.31 -32.88
N PHE A 514 -6.17 27.88 -32.26
CA PHE A 514 -7.34 27.13 -31.84
C PHE A 514 -8.13 26.55 -33.02
N GLN A 515 -8.76 25.39 -32.82
CA GLN A 515 -9.67 24.75 -33.75
C GLN A 515 -11.08 24.73 -33.16
N ASN A 516 -12.08 24.95 -33.99
CA ASN A 516 -13.48 24.74 -33.63
C ASN A 516 -13.80 23.24 -33.83
N MET A 517 -13.93 22.52 -32.73
CA MET A 517 -14.12 21.06 -32.71
C MET A 517 -15.47 20.62 -33.28
N ASP A 518 -16.47 21.50 -33.32
CA ASP A 518 -17.77 21.18 -33.91
C ASP A 518 -17.73 21.24 -35.46
N THR A 519 -16.82 22.04 -36.01
CA THR A 519 -16.72 22.24 -37.48
C THR A 519 -15.47 21.62 -38.10
N GLY A 520 -14.49 21.21 -37.28
CA GLY A 520 -13.19 20.71 -37.72
C GLY A 520 -12.30 21.76 -38.39
N LYS A 521 -12.66 23.05 -38.33
CA LYS A 521 -11.93 24.16 -38.98
C LYS A 521 -11.13 24.98 -37.96
N PRO A 522 -10.11 25.74 -38.40
CA PRO A 522 -9.46 26.74 -37.56
C PRO A 522 -10.51 27.71 -36.97
N ALA A 523 -10.42 27.98 -35.67
CA ALA A 523 -11.31 28.91 -35.00
C ALA A 523 -11.02 30.34 -35.45
N THR A 524 -12.08 31.09 -35.73
CA THR A 524 -12.00 32.51 -36.07
C THR A 524 -11.64 33.35 -34.84
N GLU A 525 -11.07 34.54 -35.04
CA GLU A 525 -10.76 35.45 -33.93
C GLU A 525 -12.00 35.82 -33.09
N ALA A 526 -13.19 35.88 -33.71
CA ALA A 526 -14.45 36.16 -33.04
C ALA A 526 -14.88 35.00 -32.13
N GLU A 527 -14.73 33.76 -32.60
CA GLU A 527 -14.99 32.55 -31.81
C GLU A 527 -14.04 32.46 -30.61
N ILE A 528 -12.74 32.71 -30.81
CA ILE A 528 -11.74 32.74 -29.73
C ILE A 528 -12.08 33.82 -28.70
N ALA A 529 -12.45 35.03 -29.15
CA ALA A 529 -12.82 36.14 -28.26
C ALA A 529 -14.07 35.83 -27.43
N LYS A 530 -15.07 35.20 -28.05
CA LYS A 530 -16.27 34.74 -27.35
C LYS A 530 -15.92 33.69 -26.29
N ALA A 531 -15.19 32.64 -26.66
CA ALA A 531 -14.81 31.58 -25.73
C ALA A 531 -13.99 32.10 -24.55
N PHE A 532 -13.03 32.99 -24.80
CA PHE A 532 -12.24 33.62 -23.74
C PHE A 532 -13.11 34.42 -22.76
N THR A 533 -14.01 35.26 -23.29
CA THR A 533 -14.91 36.10 -22.49
C THR A 533 -15.88 35.27 -21.67
N ASP A 534 -16.47 34.23 -22.28
CA ASP A 534 -17.42 33.35 -21.59
C ASP A 534 -16.73 32.59 -20.45
N VAL A 535 -15.54 32.02 -20.68
CA VAL A 535 -14.75 31.33 -19.65
C VAL A 535 -14.31 32.30 -18.53
N GLN A 536 -13.95 33.53 -18.88
CA GLN A 536 -13.58 34.55 -17.90
C GLN A 536 -14.74 34.92 -16.96
N ASN A 537 -15.98 34.86 -17.46
CA ASN A 537 -17.20 35.17 -16.71
C ASN A 537 -17.72 34.00 -15.88
N LEU A 538 -17.26 32.77 -16.13
CA LEU A 538 -17.60 31.62 -15.29
C LEU A 538 -16.93 31.71 -13.90
N PRO A 539 -17.53 31.11 -12.86
CA PRO A 539 -16.88 30.96 -11.55
C PRO A 539 -15.49 30.34 -11.71
N LYS A 540 -14.53 30.76 -10.89
CA LYS A 540 -13.19 30.14 -10.88
C LYS A 540 -13.19 28.84 -10.08
N ALA A 541 -12.15 28.01 -10.26
CA ALA A 541 -11.96 26.75 -9.54
C ALA A 541 -13.09 25.72 -9.73
N MET A 542 -13.81 25.79 -10.84
CA MET A 542 -14.71 24.70 -11.25
C MET A 542 -13.90 23.54 -11.82
N ARG A 543 -14.53 22.38 -12.06
CA ARG A 543 -13.84 21.29 -12.77
C ARG A 543 -13.57 21.77 -14.19
N ALA A 544 -12.41 21.40 -14.76
CA ALA A 544 -12.03 21.88 -16.09
C ALA A 544 -13.12 21.57 -17.13
N THR A 545 -13.76 20.40 -17.04
CA THR A 545 -14.90 19.97 -17.86
C THR A 545 -16.08 20.93 -17.86
N ASP A 546 -16.29 21.65 -16.75
CA ASP A 546 -17.41 22.59 -16.62
C ASP A 546 -17.18 23.87 -17.45
N TYR A 547 -15.94 24.16 -17.85
CA TYR A 547 -15.60 25.27 -18.73
C TYR A 547 -15.72 24.95 -20.21
N ALA A 548 -16.04 23.70 -20.58
CA ALA A 548 -16.06 23.29 -21.97
C ALA A 548 -17.34 23.71 -22.70
N LEU A 549 -17.40 25.00 -23.01
CA LEU A 549 -18.50 25.64 -23.70
C LEU A 549 -18.62 25.19 -25.17
N ARG A 550 -19.83 25.32 -25.73
CA ARG A 550 -20.12 25.06 -27.15
C ARG A 550 -20.29 26.38 -27.94
N PRO A 551 -19.76 26.49 -29.18
CA PRO A 551 -18.92 25.51 -29.85
C PRO A 551 -17.58 25.32 -29.14
N THR A 552 -17.11 24.07 -29.06
CA THR A 552 -15.90 23.77 -28.30
C THR A 552 -14.69 24.18 -29.12
N ILE A 553 -13.98 25.19 -28.62
CA ILE A 553 -12.73 25.67 -29.22
C ILE A 553 -11.56 25.11 -28.43
N ALA A 554 -10.67 24.38 -29.10
CA ALA A 554 -9.60 23.65 -28.46
C ALA A 554 -8.27 23.74 -29.25
N LEU A 555 -7.15 23.62 -28.56
CA LEU A 555 -5.84 23.41 -29.16
C LEU A 555 -5.62 21.93 -29.47
N THR A 556 -4.84 21.66 -30.51
CA THR A 556 -4.34 20.31 -30.76
C THR A 556 -3.25 19.94 -29.76
N ASP A 557 -3.09 18.64 -29.49
CA ASP A 557 -2.04 18.15 -28.60
C ASP A 557 -0.64 18.55 -29.04
N GLN A 558 -0.41 18.52 -30.35
CA GLN A 558 0.85 18.98 -30.93
C GLN A 558 1.11 20.43 -30.57
N THR A 559 0.10 21.30 -30.71
CA THR A 559 0.21 22.72 -30.32
C THR A 559 0.48 22.88 -28.83
N ILE A 560 -0.22 22.14 -27.97
CA ILE A 560 -0.02 22.21 -26.52
C ILE A 560 1.39 21.76 -26.13
N ARG A 561 1.89 20.69 -26.73
CA ARG A 561 3.24 20.17 -26.49
C ARG A 561 4.31 21.12 -27.00
N GLU A 562 4.14 21.69 -28.19
CA GLU A 562 5.02 22.73 -28.76
C GLU A 562 5.05 23.96 -27.84
N LEU A 563 3.90 24.36 -27.31
CA LEU A 563 3.76 25.46 -26.36
C LEU A 563 4.51 25.18 -25.06
N ALA A 564 4.32 24.00 -24.47
CA ALA A 564 5.05 23.58 -23.27
C ALA A 564 6.57 23.51 -23.52
N ARG A 565 6.99 23.00 -24.68
CA ARG A 565 8.40 22.95 -25.10
C ARG A 565 9.00 24.34 -25.21
N LYS A 566 8.29 25.25 -25.88
CA LYS A 566 8.71 26.63 -26.04
C LYS A 566 8.87 27.32 -24.69
N ARG A 567 7.92 27.16 -23.78
CA ARG A 567 8.03 27.74 -22.42
C ARG A 567 9.15 27.11 -21.60
N LEU A 568 9.36 25.80 -21.71
CA LEU A 568 10.51 25.16 -21.07
C LEU A 568 11.83 25.81 -21.51
N VAL A 569 12.03 25.92 -22.82
CA VAL A 569 13.30 26.35 -23.43
C VAL A 569 13.53 27.86 -23.28
N ASP A 570 12.48 28.66 -23.46
CA ASP A 570 12.60 30.12 -23.54
C ASP A 570 12.39 30.82 -22.19
N GLU A 571 11.64 30.20 -21.27
CA GLU A 571 11.22 30.81 -20.00
C GLU A 571 11.84 30.10 -18.79
N PHE A 572 11.51 28.81 -18.58
CA PHE A 572 11.80 28.14 -17.31
C PHE A 572 13.27 27.76 -17.14
N LEU A 573 13.89 27.11 -18.13
CA LEU A 573 15.30 26.69 -18.04
C LEU A 573 16.26 27.89 -17.96
N PRO A 574 16.15 28.94 -18.82
CA PRO A 574 17.04 30.10 -18.72
C PRO A 574 16.95 30.78 -17.36
N HIS A 575 15.74 30.85 -16.79
CA HIS A 575 15.52 31.41 -15.47
C HIS A 575 16.21 30.59 -14.37
N LEU A 576 16.07 29.27 -14.38
CA LEU A 576 16.75 28.39 -13.43
C LEU A 576 18.27 28.47 -13.54
N VAL A 577 18.81 28.44 -14.76
CA VAL A 577 20.26 28.53 -14.99
C VAL A 577 20.81 29.87 -14.50
N THR A 578 20.06 30.96 -14.69
CA THR A 578 20.44 32.29 -14.20
C THR A 578 20.44 32.35 -12.67
N LYS A 579 19.49 31.68 -12.01
CA LYS A 579 19.36 31.71 -10.53
C LYS A 579 20.24 30.69 -9.83
N PHE A 580 20.55 29.59 -10.49
CA PHE A 580 21.41 28.53 -9.99
C PHE A 580 22.54 28.32 -11.00
N PRO A 581 23.66 29.07 -10.90
CA PRO A 581 24.75 29.01 -11.89
C PRO A 581 25.32 27.60 -12.11
N ASN A 582 25.21 26.75 -11.08
CA ASN A 582 25.65 25.36 -11.10
C ASN A 582 24.54 24.37 -11.47
N PHE A 583 23.38 24.83 -11.97
CA PHE A 583 22.19 24.01 -12.23
C PHE A 583 22.50 22.73 -13.01
N HIS A 584 23.28 22.83 -14.10
CA HIS A 584 23.65 21.68 -14.92
C HIS A 584 24.50 20.63 -14.19
N SER A 585 25.16 21.01 -13.09
CA SER A 585 25.96 20.10 -12.25
C SER A 585 25.18 19.45 -11.10
N TYR A 586 23.92 19.85 -10.90
CA TYR A 586 23.08 19.28 -9.84
C TYR A 586 22.62 17.88 -10.21
N PRO A 587 22.37 17.01 -9.21
CA PRO A 587 21.74 15.71 -9.46
C PRO A 587 20.47 15.87 -10.30
N ARG A 588 20.23 14.90 -11.18
CA ARG A 588 19.10 14.95 -12.12
C ARG A 588 17.75 15.08 -11.40
N ALA A 589 17.59 14.39 -10.26
CA ALA A 589 16.39 14.48 -9.43
C ALA A 589 16.17 15.91 -8.87
N ALA A 590 17.22 16.57 -8.37
CA ALA A 590 17.12 17.95 -7.91
C ALA A 590 16.75 18.92 -9.04
N ARG A 591 17.34 18.74 -10.24
CA ARG A 591 16.98 19.53 -11.42
C ARG A 591 15.50 19.37 -11.79
N ARG A 592 14.95 18.15 -11.76
CA ARG A 592 13.52 17.87 -11.98
C ARG A 592 12.64 18.56 -10.93
N GLY A 593 12.99 18.45 -9.65
CA GLY A 593 12.24 19.07 -8.55
C GLY A 593 12.19 20.60 -8.67
N LEU A 594 13.33 21.24 -8.97
CA LEU A 594 13.41 22.69 -9.21
C LEU A 594 12.60 23.11 -10.43
N LEU A 595 12.60 22.29 -11.48
CA LEU A 595 11.88 22.55 -12.72
C LEU A 595 10.36 22.45 -12.56
N ASP A 596 9.89 21.43 -11.86
CA ASP A 596 8.47 21.31 -11.54
C ASP A 596 7.98 22.46 -10.65
N ILE A 597 8.78 22.89 -9.67
CA ILE A 597 8.44 24.03 -8.82
C ILE A 597 8.31 25.31 -9.66
N VAL A 598 9.31 25.63 -10.51
CA VAL A 598 9.23 26.85 -11.33
C VAL A 598 8.10 26.79 -12.35
N TYR A 599 7.75 25.60 -12.87
CA TYR A 599 6.59 25.43 -13.74
C TYR A 599 5.28 25.72 -12.99
N ASN A 600 5.13 25.14 -11.80
CA ASN A 600 3.93 25.25 -10.98
C ASN A 600 3.66 26.67 -10.45
N VAL A 601 4.71 27.36 -10.00
CA VAL A 601 4.54 28.70 -9.36
C VAL A 601 4.90 29.85 -10.31
N GLY A 602 5.60 29.58 -11.40
CA GLY A 602 6.08 30.55 -12.38
C GLY A 602 7.41 31.23 -12.01
N VAL A 603 8.13 31.72 -13.03
CA VAL A 603 9.42 32.42 -12.91
C VAL A 603 9.34 33.73 -12.10
N GLY A 604 8.15 34.32 -11.99
CA GLY A 604 7.92 35.53 -11.18
C GLY A 604 7.91 35.28 -9.67
N LYS A 605 7.64 34.03 -9.24
CA LYS A 605 7.50 33.67 -7.82
C LYS A 605 8.64 32.81 -7.27
N PHE A 606 9.39 32.12 -8.12
CA PHE A 606 10.55 31.32 -7.72
C PHE A 606 11.83 31.90 -8.33
N PRO A 607 12.95 32.06 -7.60
CA PRO A 607 13.16 31.85 -6.16
C PRO A 607 12.61 32.99 -5.27
N GLY A 608 11.77 33.87 -5.83
CA GLY A 608 11.05 34.91 -5.10
C GLY A 608 11.31 36.35 -5.58
N LYS A 609 10.27 37.18 -5.50
CA LYS A 609 10.37 38.61 -5.19
C LYS A 609 9.97 38.79 -3.72
N ALA A 610 10.52 39.80 -3.04
CA ALA A 610 10.00 40.18 -1.72
C ALA A 610 8.53 40.59 -1.90
N ASN A 611 7.60 39.81 -1.36
CA ASN A 611 6.17 40.06 -1.57
C ASN A 611 5.70 41.35 -0.86
N LYS A 612 6.46 41.81 0.15
CA LYS A 612 6.31 43.10 0.86
C LYS A 612 7.69 43.49 1.47
N PRO A 613 7.96 44.77 1.73
CA PRO A 613 9.11 45.17 2.55
C PRO A 613 9.07 44.44 3.91
N GLY A 614 10.15 43.77 4.29
CA GLY A 614 10.27 43.08 5.59
C GLY A 614 9.66 41.68 5.68
N LYS A 615 9.31 41.01 4.57
CA LYS A 615 8.96 39.58 4.55
C LYS A 615 9.98 38.76 3.77
N ASP A 616 10.28 37.56 4.27
CA ASP A 616 11.17 36.60 3.61
C ASP A 616 10.66 36.23 2.21
N TYR A 617 11.59 35.94 1.30
CA TYR A 617 11.26 35.48 -0.05
C TYR A 617 10.52 34.14 0.03
N LEU A 618 9.44 33.98 -0.75
CA LEU A 618 8.88 32.64 -0.99
C LEU A 618 10.01 31.76 -1.54
N PHE A 619 10.28 30.64 -0.88
CA PHE A 619 11.37 29.71 -1.21
C PHE A 619 12.80 30.20 -0.91
N ASP A 620 13.01 31.19 -0.03
CA ASP A 620 14.37 31.63 0.35
C ASP A 620 15.23 30.48 0.88
N THR A 621 14.68 29.71 1.84
CA THR A 621 15.37 28.55 2.43
C THR A 621 15.66 27.48 1.40
N LEU A 622 14.68 27.13 0.55
CA LEU A 622 14.86 26.18 -0.55
C LEU A 622 15.96 26.63 -1.52
N THR A 623 15.96 27.91 -1.88
CA THR A 623 16.92 28.48 -2.83
C THR A 623 18.32 28.44 -2.27
N LYS A 624 18.50 28.91 -1.02
CA LYS A 624 19.79 28.85 -0.31
C LYS A 624 20.26 27.41 -0.17
N ALA A 625 19.37 26.49 0.20
CA ALA A 625 19.70 25.07 0.32
C ALA A 625 20.12 24.46 -1.03
N ALA A 626 19.38 24.71 -2.11
CA ALA A 626 19.72 24.22 -3.45
C ALA A 626 21.03 24.82 -3.98
N MET A 627 21.31 26.11 -3.75
CA MET A 627 22.59 26.74 -4.10
C MET A 627 23.75 26.13 -3.31
N ALA A 628 23.53 25.82 -2.03
CA ALA A 628 24.49 25.14 -1.16
C ALA A 628 24.54 23.62 -1.38
N ARG A 629 23.75 23.08 -2.33
CA ARG A 629 23.61 21.62 -2.59
C ARG A 629 23.19 20.81 -1.36
N ASN A 630 22.50 21.46 -0.41
CA ASN A 630 21.94 20.81 0.78
C ASN A 630 20.54 20.28 0.45
N TRP A 631 20.49 19.11 -0.17
CA TRP A 631 19.24 18.55 -0.69
C TRP A 631 18.28 18.07 0.39
N ALA A 632 18.77 17.69 1.58
CA ALA A 632 17.91 17.36 2.71
C ALA A 632 17.10 18.58 3.19
N VAL A 633 17.75 19.74 3.32
CA VAL A 633 17.04 21.00 3.66
C VAL A 633 16.14 21.45 2.52
N ALA A 634 16.55 21.27 1.26
CA ALA A 634 15.70 21.53 0.11
C ALA A 634 14.41 20.70 0.14
N ALA A 635 14.50 19.42 0.50
CA ALA A 635 13.36 18.51 0.60
C ALA A 635 12.32 18.97 1.65
N GLU A 636 12.77 19.51 2.78
CA GLU A 636 11.86 20.04 3.81
C GLU A 636 11.25 21.40 3.45
N ASN A 637 11.82 22.11 2.47
CA ASN A 637 11.42 23.47 2.10
C ASN A 637 10.85 23.56 0.68
N CYS A 638 10.54 22.43 0.03
CA CYS A 638 10.01 22.39 -1.34
C CYS A 638 8.48 22.41 -1.45
N HIS A 639 7.77 22.43 -0.33
CA HIS A 639 6.31 22.42 -0.31
C HIS A 639 5.72 23.68 -0.95
N THR A 640 4.69 23.52 -1.79
CA THR A 640 3.96 24.64 -2.38
C THR A 640 2.50 24.64 -1.95
N MET A 641 2.02 25.76 -1.41
CA MET A 641 0.61 25.94 -1.05
C MET A 641 -0.31 25.91 -2.28
N GLY A 642 -1.47 25.26 -2.15
CA GLY A 642 -2.47 25.16 -3.22
C GLY A 642 -2.22 24.03 -4.22
N THR A 643 -1.22 23.19 -3.96
CA THR A 643 -0.86 22.01 -4.76
C THR A 643 -1.19 20.73 -3.98
N PRO A 644 -1.67 19.66 -4.64
CA PRO A 644 -1.94 18.38 -4.00
C PRO A 644 -0.74 17.82 -3.21
N GLU A 645 -0.99 17.20 -2.06
CA GLU A 645 0.08 16.76 -1.15
C GLU A 645 0.94 15.63 -1.75
N ASN A 646 0.37 14.77 -2.59
CA ASN A 646 1.12 13.74 -3.32
C ASN A 646 2.19 14.35 -4.26
N ARG A 647 1.92 15.49 -4.91
CA ARG A 647 2.92 16.23 -5.70
C ARG A 647 4.02 16.82 -4.84
N ASN A 648 3.65 17.36 -3.66
CA ASN A 648 4.62 17.86 -2.70
C ASN A 648 5.51 16.72 -2.15
N ALA A 649 4.94 15.56 -1.85
CA ALA A 649 5.66 14.37 -1.43
C ALA A 649 6.62 13.87 -2.52
N TRP A 650 6.20 13.87 -3.79
CA TRP A 650 7.07 13.53 -4.92
C TRP A 650 8.26 14.48 -5.06
N ARG A 651 8.05 15.80 -4.96
CA ARG A 651 9.16 16.78 -4.94
C ARG A 651 10.12 16.53 -3.79
N LYS A 652 9.59 16.29 -2.60
CA LYS A 652 10.38 15.96 -1.41
C LYS A 652 11.25 14.73 -1.67
N ALA A 653 10.67 13.67 -2.24
CA ALA A 653 11.39 12.45 -2.60
C ALA A 653 12.52 12.71 -3.62
N LEU A 654 12.31 13.56 -4.62
CA LEU A 654 13.36 13.94 -5.59
C LEU A 654 14.57 14.62 -4.91
N PHE A 655 14.33 15.51 -3.96
CA PHE A 655 15.41 16.16 -3.22
C PHE A 655 16.09 15.21 -2.22
N LEU A 656 15.34 14.37 -1.51
CA LEU A 656 15.93 13.33 -0.65
C LEU A 656 16.81 12.37 -1.45
N TYR A 657 16.36 11.98 -2.65
CA TYR A 657 17.15 11.16 -3.56
C TYR A 657 18.42 11.88 -4.04
N ALA A 658 18.33 13.18 -4.35
CA ALA A 658 19.51 13.97 -4.67
C ALA A 658 20.53 13.98 -3.50
N ALA A 659 20.06 13.98 -2.25
CA ALA A 659 20.91 13.89 -1.06
C ALA A 659 21.69 12.57 -1.02
N THR A 660 21.03 11.44 -1.28
CA THR A 660 21.67 10.11 -1.22
C THR A 660 22.70 9.92 -2.34
N VAL A 661 22.40 10.39 -3.54
CA VAL A 661 23.31 10.31 -4.69
C VAL A 661 24.56 11.14 -4.48
N GLU A 662 24.43 12.32 -3.88
CA GLU A 662 25.56 13.22 -3.72
C GLU A 662 26.46 12.84 -2.53
N ALA A 663 25.87 12.32 -1.44
CA ALA A 663 26.62 11.82 -0.28
C ALA A 663 27.56 10.64 -0.64
N LYS A 664 27.25 9.84 -1.67
CA LYS A 664 28.13 8.75 -2.14
C LYS A 664 29.41 9.23 -2.86
N LYS A 665 29.58 10.55 -3.10
CA LYS A 665 30.74 11.12 -3.81
C LYS A 665 31.81 11.73 -2.90
N THR A 666 31.47 11.99 -1.64
CA THR A 666 32.41 12.38 -0.58
C THR A 666 32.91 11.16 0.13
#